data_AF-W0RPZ1-F1
#
_entry.id   AF-W0RPZ1-F1
#
_cell.length_a   1.000
_cell.length_b   1.000
_cell.length_c   1.000
_cell.angle_alpha   90.00
_cell.angle_beta   90.00
_cell.angle_gamma   90.00
#
_symmetry.space_group_name_H-M   'P 1'
#
loop_
_entity.id
_entity.type
_entity.pdbx_description
1 polymer ?
#
loop_
_entity_poly.entity_id
_entity_poly.type
_entity_poly.pdbx_seq_one_letter_code
_entity_poly.pdbx_strand_id
1 'polypeptide(L)'
;MARRAPLIPLLVALASACGARAPRETLRLYPPDATARLDPNGFLLNPRWLGTAPGEVPNIEQRCRFRVATAHLERRTPVVTRDGCLSEDERRVVTLNEAAPTLVLGAVCVTGGKTGNVRGHVNWFPVTATGLLRWDSYSPSAVTDQDVTLRFLTRAPNAVAHANEPFGAGDDPSPGDTARAYHIEFYNRETLERLPDAAHGFWRTLKSAMLSRDAARALLKDRVATVTGVFGVDGVHGFQSELHPVFAISVLAGVERSADRVTEQWAVMVRNLGSEGDCSSGTLPLVTSPPTDTVQDFVVDLGAIAGAERPDVRLRDAWTSDARFVPRAEVVAEASGAWRVYVHVRHPRPRPAEPDYLFLGTIEVERAAQPNEMPAARLASWLPPADARPPVQLPSTGAMTRLVAPEGGPPPAVPLAATAITGSPGATALVRQRPVYLAPIPAQSIVDDAATHAPPTIARAERTPGWPLFDSVLVGCVTEGRRDPMCRSGERITLGATYSDDGGLRPFAALYLFPHRRVYEQENSFLQMFLHVLGYRFDVRRDRYVPFVRRDSAVIYEAPRDGWSLRASPFVSPNTVRLGDHVVLMPYSIANVGVSTLGWRRTQLAGGLGGGLHAQLWYTDVLAEAQRLSRAGHYGSQWTLSLAALAPIPGPWGRR
;
A
#
# COMPACT_ATOMS: atom_id res chain seq x y z
N MET A 1 70.99 -27.25 43.63
CA MET A 1 70.06 -27.97 42.72
C MET A 1 68.91 -27.02 42.34
N ALA A 2 68.34 -27.23 41.16
CA ALA A 2 67.70 -26.26 40.27
C ALA A 2 66.60 -25.33 40.84
N ARG A 3 66.61 -24.09 40.31
CA ARG A 3 65.61 -23.01 40.45
C ARG A 3 64.25 -23.40 39.85
N ARG A 4 63.15 -23.04 40.53
CA ARG A 4 61.82 -22.83 39.90
C ARG A 4 61.22 -21.54 40.46
N ALA A 5 61.01 -20.57 39.58
CA ALA A 5 60.22 -19.37 39.83
C ALA A 5 58.75 -19.63 39.45
N PRO A 6 57.74 -19.21 40.23
CA PRO A 6 56.36 -19.28 39.80
C PRO A 6 55.98 -18.07 38.94
N LEU A 7 55.68 -18.38 37.68
CA LEU A 7 54.99 -17.58 36.67
C LEU A 7 53.56 -17.25 37.13
N ILE A 8 53.35 -16.18 37.90
CA ILE A 8 52.00 -15.62 38.13
C ILE A 8 52.08 -14.07 38.18
N PRO A 9 52.26 -13.40 37.03
CA PRO A 9 51.48 -12.18 36.81
C PRO A 9 50.97 -11.98 35.37
N LEU A 10 50.97 -13.02 34.51
CA LEU A 10 50.55 -12.87 33.10
C LEU A 10 49.03 -13.04 32.86
N LEU A 11 48.29 -13.62 33.81
CA LEU A 11 46.86 -13.92 33.64
C LEU A 11 45.91 -12.75 33.99
N VAL A 12 46.38 -11.73 34.73
CA VAL A 12 45.55 -10.56 35.08
C VAL A 12 45.59 -9.47 33.99
N ALA A 13 46.64 -9.42 33.17
CA ALA A 13 46.75 -8.46 32.07
C ALA A 13 45.91 -8.82 30.82
N LEU A 14 45.46 -10.08 30.68
CA LEU A 14 44.61 -10.52 29.56
C LEU A 14 43.10 -10.29 29.81
N ALA A 15 42.67 -10.05 31.05
CA ALA A 15 41.27 -9.79 31.38
C ALA A 15 40.83 -8.33 31.11
N SER A 16 41.77 -7.39 31.03
CA SER A 16 41.48 -5.96 30.74
C SER A 16 41.47 -5.60 29.25
N ALA A 17 41.69 -6.57 28.36
CA ALA A 17 41.62 -6.39 26.91
C ALA A 17 40.29 -6.85 26.29
N CYS A 18 39.29 -7.24 27.10
CA CYS A 18 37.89 -7.24 26.67
C CYS A 18 37.38 -5.79 26.64
N GLY A 19 37.96 -4.97 25.75
CA GLY A 19 37.41 -3.66 25.43
C GLY A 19 35.96 -3.88 25.03
N ALA A 20 35.03 -3.32 25.81
CA ALA A 20 33.62 -3.29 25.47
C ALA A 20 33.54 -2.71 24.06
N ARG A 21 33.29 -3.59 23.08
CA ARG A 21 33.23 -3.23 21.68
C ARG A 21 32.13 -2.19 21.60
N ALA A 22 32.50 -0.95 21.28
CA ALA A 22 31.56 0.15 21.18
C ALA A 22 30.32 -0.34 20.41
N PRO A 23 29.10 -0.10 20.94
CA PRO A 23 27.89 -0.68 20.41
C PRO A 23 27.85 -0.52 18.89
N ARG A 24 27.77 -1.65 18.20
CA ARG A 24 27.78 -1.74 16.73
C ARG A 24 26.71 -0.81 16.17
N GLU A 25 27.12 -0.09 15.13
CA GLU A 25 26.39 0.92 14.37
C GLU A 25 24.89 0.63 14.26
N THR A 26 24.10 1.41 15.00
CA THR A 26 22.64 1.41 14.92
C THR A 26 22.19 2.27 13.74
N LEU A 27 21.36 1.72 12.88
CA LEU A 27 20.58 2.44 11.88
C LEU A 27 19.73 3.50 12.59
N ARG A 28 19.88 4.75 12.17
CA ARG A 28 19.09 5.89 12.65
C ARG A 28 18.68 6.77 11.49
N LEU A 29 17.56 7.48 11.62
CA LEU A 29 17.15 8.51 10.65
C LEU A 29 17.58 9.92 11.04
N TYR A 30 17.82 10.13 12.34
CA TYR A 30 18.17 11.43 12.90
C TYR A 30 19.39 11.36 13.81
N PRO A 31 20.24 12.39 13.82
CA PRO A 31 21.42 12.40 14.65
C PRO A 31 21.00 12.56 16.12
N PRO A 32 21.75 11.95 17.07
CA PRO A 32 21.42 12.01 18.50
C PRO A 32 21.61 13.42 19.11
N ASP A 33 22.27 14.34 18.42
CA ASP A 33 22.71 15.64 18.94
C ASP A 33 21.80 16.83 18.54
N ALA A 34 20.56 16.56 18.15
CA ALA A 34 19.54 17.58 17.82
C ALA A 34 19.90 18.54 16.65
N THR A 35 20.91 18.24 15.85
CA THR A 35 21.27 19.02 14.65
C THR A 35 20.37 18.74 13.43
N ALA A 36 19.30 17.98 13.63
CA ALA A 36 18.32 17.65 12.61
C ALA A 36 17.71 18.92 12.02
N ARG A 37 17.73 19.03 10.69
CA ARG A 37 17.00 20.08 10.00
C ARG A 37 15.53 19.73 10.03
N LEU A 38 14.70 20.64 10.53
CA LEU A 38 13.26 20.50 10.53
C LEU A 38 12.66 21.43 9.46
N ASP A 39 11.51 21.04 8.92
CA ASP A 39 10.65 21.91 8.13
C ASP A 39 9.84 22.85 9.06
N PRO A 40 9.04 23.79 8.51
CA PRO A 40 8.20 24.67 9.33
C PRO A 40 7.12 23.98 10.16
N ASN A 41 6.82 22.70 9.88
CA ASN A 41 5.87 21.87 10.62
C ASN A 41 6.54 21.08 11.74
N GLY A 42 7.87 21.16 11.88
CA GLY A 42 8.65 20.39 12.84
C GLY A 42 9.00 18.97 12.38
N PHE A 43 8.75 18.63 11.10
CA PHE A 43 9.12 17.34 10.54
C PHE A 43 10.57 17.33 10.06
N LEU A 44 11.21 16.16 10.15
CA LEU A 44 12.58 15.98 9.69
C LEU A 44 12.67 16.24 8.18
N LEU A 45 13.55 17.17 7.78
CA LEU A 45 13.74 17.60 6.41
C LEU A 45 14.88 16.84 5.72
N ASN A 46 14.57 16.14 4.63
CA ASN A 46 15.50 15.31 3.85
C ASN A 46 16.29 14.33 4.72
N PRO A 47 15.61 13.38 5.38
CA PRO A 47 16.28 12.40 6.23
C PRO A 47 17.28 11.55 5.45
N ARG A 48 18.28 11.03 6.16
CA ARG A 48 19.28 10.10 5.65
C ARG A 48 19.51 8.96 6.63
N TRP A 49 19.88 7.79 6.14
CA TRP A 49 20.36 6.73 7.01
C TRP A 49 21.69 7.14 7.66
N LEU A 50 21.76 7.04 8.97
CA LEU A 50 22.97 7.19 9.76
C LEU A 50 23.50 5.81 10.16
N GLY A 51 24.81 5.71 10.37
CA GLY A 51 25.45 4.43 10.64
C GLY A 51 25.63 3.56 9.38
N THR A 52 25.61 4.17 8.21
CA THR A 52 26.10 3.59 6.95
C THR A 52 27.30 4.40 6.47
N ALA A 53 28.18 3.80 5.66
CA ALA A 53 29.24 4.55 5.02
C ALA A 53 28.65 5.63 4.07
N PRO A 54 29.31 6.78 3.86
CA PRO A 54 28.85 7.76 2.88
C PRO A 54 28.63 7.13 1.50
N GLY A 55 27.42 7.27 0.96
CA GLY A 55 27.01 6.68 -0.33
C GLY A 55 26.56 5.22 -0.26
N GLU A 56 26.69 4.55 0.89
CA GLU A 56 26.16 3.21 1.08
C GLU A 56 24.65 3.24 1.32
N VAL A 57 23.93 2.46 0.51
CA VAL A 57 22.49 2.24 0.63
C VAL A 57 22.27 0.93 1.41
N PRO A 58 21.69 0.98 2.63
CA PRO A 58 21.58 -0.20 3.47
C PRO A 58 20.57 -1.20 2.90
N ASN A 59 20.91 -2.49 2.98
CA ASN A 59 19.94 -3.56 2.82
C ASN A 59 19.19 -3.75 4.14
N ILE A 60 17.99 -3.17 4.26
CA ILE A 60 17.21 -3.14 5.49
C ILE A 60 16.79 -4.54 5.95
N GLU A 61 16.32 -5.40 5.04
CA GLU A 61 15.95 -6.78 5.41
C GLU A 61 17.16 -7.58 5.90
N GLN A 62 18.32 -7.43 5.25
CA GLN A 62 19.54 -8.06 5.75
C GLN A 62 19.98 -7.45 7.07
N ARG A 63 19.97 -6.13 7.24
CA ARG A 63 20.50 -5.47 8.44
C ARG A 63 19.61 -5.68 9.67
N CYS A 64 18.30 -5.57 9.50
CA CYS A 64 17.32 -5.51 10.57
C CYS A 64 16.50 -6.78 10.70
N ARG A 65 16.15 -7.40 9.58
CA ARG A 65 15.32 -8.61 9.51
C ARG A 65 14.07 -8.43 10.37
N PHE A 66 13.22 -7.48 9.95
CA PHE A 66 11.98 -7.14 10.64
C PHE A 66 11.03 -8.32 10.62
N ARG A 67 10.52 -8.68 11.79
CA ARG A 67 9.57 -9.76 12.00
C ARG A 67 8.43 -9.28 12.89
N VAL A 68 7.42 -10.12 13.07
CA VAL A 68 6.29 -9.86 13.95
C VAL A 68 6.35 -10.83 15.12
N ALA A 69 6.24 -10.31 16.35
CA ALA A 69 6.38 -11.10 17.57
C ALA A 69 5.32 -12.21 17.71
N THR A 70 4.11 -11.99 17.18
CA THR A 70 3.00 -12.91 17.33
C THR A 70 2.25 -13.10 16.02
N ALA A 71 1.68 -14.29 15.85
CA ALA A 71 0.72 -14.58 14.78
C ALA A 71 -0.66 -13.97 15.05
N HIS A 72 -0.90 -13.41 16.25
CA HIS A 72 -2.19 -12.84 16.62
C HIS A 72 -2.37 -11.49 15.94
N LEU A 73 -3.43 -11.40 15.14
CA LEU A 73 -3.69 -10.30 14.23
C LEU A 73 -3.91 -8.95 14.94
N GLU A 74 -4.44 -9.00 16.15
CA GLU A 74 -4.73 -7.82 16.97
C GLU A 74 -3.52 -7.30 17.75
N ARG A 75 -2.41 -8.04 17.78
CA ARG A 75 -1.22 -7.74 18.61
C ARG A 75 0.08 -8.00 17.84
N ARG A 76 0.14 -7.45 16.63
CA ARG A 76 1.33 -7.50 15.79
C ARG A 76 2.29 -6.38 16.21
N THR A 77 3.38 -6.75 16.88
CA THR A 77 4.46 -5.81 17.24
C THR A 77 5.68 -6.12 16.38
N PRO A 78 6.30 -5.10 15.73
CA PRO A 78 7.51 -5.32 14.97
C PRO A 78 8.64 -5.70 15.93
N VAL A 79 9.41 -6.73 15.57
CA VAL A 79 10.62 -7.14 16.25
C VAL A 79 11.78 -7.19 15.28
N VAL A 80 12.93 -6.74 15.74
CA VAL A 80 14.18 -6.78 14.98
C VAL A 80 14.96 -7.98 15.47
N THR A 81 15.25 -8.93 14.58
CA THR A 81 15.93 -10.18 14.97
C THR A 81 17.45 -10.10 14.95
N ARG A 82 18.00 -8.98 14.46
CA ARG A 82 19.44 -8.70 14.49
C ARG A 82 19.76 -7.61 15.50
N ASP A 83 20.59 -7.96 16.48
CA ASP A 83 21.05 -7.03 17.51
C ASP A 83 21.74 -5.82 16.88
N GLY A 84 21.43 -4.64 17.42
CA GLY A 84 22.06 -3.39 16.99
C GLY A 84 21.55 -2.82 15.66
N CYS A 85 20.51 -3.36 15.01
CA CYS A 85 19.95 -2.64 13.86
C CYS A 85 19.34 -1.30 14.27
N LEU A 86 18.40 -1.27 15.23
CA LEU A 86 17.79 -0.03 15.72
C LEU A 86 18.39 0.39 17.06
N SER A 87 18.59 1.70 17.25
CA SER A 87 18.86 2.27 18.56
C SER A 87 17.66 2.08 19.50
N GLU A 88 17.87 2.27 20.80
CA GLU A 88 16.77 2.19 21.76
C GLU A 88 15.66 3.21 21.45
N ASP A 89 16.03 4.43 21.08
CA ASP A 89 15.08 5.50 20.73
C ASP A 89 14.32 5.18 19.44
N GLU A 90 15.00 4.62 18.43
CA GLU A 90 14.37 4.20 17.17
C GLU A 90 13.33 3.10 17.40
N ARG A 91 13.62 2.13 18.28
CA ARG A 91 12.65 1.07 18.63
C ARG A 91 11.37 1.61 19.27
N ARG A 92 11.40 2.79 19.88
CA ARG A 92 10.23 3.40 20.54
C ARG A 92 9.33 4.14 19.56
N VAL A 93 9.88 4.60 18.43
CA VAL A 93 9.12 5.33 17.41
C VAL A 93 8.70 4.46 16.25
N VAL A 94 9.40 3.34 16.01
CA VAL A 94 9.04 2.43 14.93
C VAL A 94 7.72 1.71 15.21
N THR A 95 6.77 1.84 14.28
CA THR A 95 5.48 1.18 14.32
C THR A 95 5.32 0.20 13.16
N LEU A 96 4.42 -0.77 13.32
CA LEU A 96 4.01 -1.68 12.24
C LEU A 96 2.60 -1.31 11.83
N ASN A 97 2.39 -1.10 10.54
CA ASN A 97 1.06 -0.96 9.96
C ASN A 97 0.86 -2.02 8.89
N GLU A 98 0.14 -3.07 9.25
CA GLU A 98 -0.05 -4.26 8.43
C GLU A 98 -1.51 -4.70 8.57
N ALA A 99 -2.17 -4.95 7.44
CA ALA A 99 -3.53 -5.44 7.44
C ALA A 99 -3.63 -6.77 8.20
N ALA A 100 -4.67 -6.93 9.02
CA ALA A 100 -5.08 -8.27 9.41
C ALA A 100 -5.48 -9.05 8.15
N PRO A 101 -5.12 -10.35 7.99
CA PRO A 101 -5.40 -11.12 6.79
C PRO A 101 -6.88 -11.05 6.43
N THR A 102 -7.17 -10.46 5.28
CA THR A 102 -8.50 -10.45 4.70
C THR A 102 -8.76 -11.81 4.06
N LEU A 103 -9.72 -12.53 4.65
CA LEU A 103 -10.01 -13.94 4.40
C LEU A 103 -10.59 -14.27 3.01
N VAL A 104 -10.75 -13.30 2.09
CA VAL A 104 -11.59 -13.54 0.91
C VAL A 104 -10.95 -13.22 -0.45
N LEU A 105 -10.09 -12.21 -0.62
CA LEU A 105 -9.52 -11.90 -1.96
C LEU A 105 -8.10 -11.27 -1.96
N GLY A 106 -7.53 -10.92 -0.82
CA GLY A 106 -6.24 -10.21 -0.72
C GLY A 106 -5.01 -11.13 -0.75
N ALA A 107 -4.82 -11.89 -1.85
CA ALA A 107 -3.74 -12.88 -1.97
C ALA A 107 -2.32 -12.30 -1.79
N VAL A 108 -2.13 -11.00 -2.05
CA VAL A 108 -0.83 -10.31 -1.94
C VAL A 108 -0.47 -9.98 -0.50
N CYS A 109 -1.48 -9.60 0.31
CA CYS A 109 -1.31 -9.14 1.69
C CYS A 109 -1.63 -10.22 2.74
N VAL A 110 -1.79 -11.49 2.34
CA VAL A 110 -2.02 -12.58 3.30
C VAL A 110 -0.82 -12.62 4.23
N THR A 111 -1.04 -12.12 5.46
CA THR A 111 0.03 -11.99 6.45
C THR A 111 0.81 -13.29 6.51
N GLY A 112 2.13 -13.18 6.52
CA GLY A 112 3.01 -14.29 6.85
C GLY A 112 2.88 -14.67 8.32
N GLY A 113 1.68 -14.65 8.93
CA GLY A 113 1.47 -14.87 10.36
C GLY A 113 2.09 -16.16 10.87
N LYS A 114 2.34 -17.14 9.98
CA LYS A 114 3.09 -18.37 10.27
C LYS A 114 4.62 -18.23 10.14
N THR A 115 5.13 -17.36 9.26
CA THR A 115 6.57 -17.13 9.08
C THR A 115 7.11 -15.98 9.94
N GLY A 116 6.22 -15.18 10.53
CA GLY A 116 6.57 -13.95 11.25
C GLY A 116 7.11 -12.84 10.35
N ASN A 117 7.03 -12.97 9.02
CA ASN A 117 7.47 -11.90 8.11
C ASN A 117 6.46 -10.76 8.12
N VAL A 118 6.98 -9.53 8.06
CA VAL A 118 6.17 -8.32 7.84
C VAL A 118 5.68 -8.31 6.39
N ARG A 119 4.37 -8.15 6.17
CA ARG A 119 3.69 -7.98 4.87
C ARG A 119 2.89 -6.68 4.81
N GLY A 120 3.42 -5.64 5.45
CA GLY A 120 2.89 -4.28 5.42
C GLY A 120 4.06 -3.32 5.64
N HIS A 121 3.81 -2.20 6.32
CA HIS A 121 4.77 -1.13 6.47
C HIS A 121 5.40 -1.11 7.86
N VAL A 122 6.71 -0.91 7.92
CA VAL A 122 7.43 -0.55 9.14
C VAL A 122 7.70 0.94 9.09
N ASN A 123 7.00 1.69 9.92
CA ASN A 123 6.99 3.15 9.87
C ASN A 123 7.82 3.75 10.99
N TRP A 124 8.35 4.95 10.73
CA TRP A 124 8.97 5.78 11.74
C TRP A 124 8.03 6.92 12.13
N PHE A 125 8.03 7.99 11.35
CA PHE A 125 7.23 9.19 11.59
C PHE A 125 7.14 10.01 10.30
N PRO A 126 6.25 11.02 10.24
CA PRO A 126 6.18 11.91 9.09
C PRO A 126 7.49 12.69 8.87
N VAL A 127 7.96 12.71 7.63
CA VAL A 127 9.15 13.45 7.20
C VAL A 127 8.77 14.35 6.03
N THR A 128 9.55 15.40 5.81
CA THR A 128 9.44 16.22 4.61
C THR A 128 10.68 16.03 3.75
N ALA A 129 10.51 15.77 2.46
CA ALA A 129 11.61 15.56 1.55
C ALA A 129 11.41 16.37 0.26
N THR A 130 12.51 16.83 -0.33
CA THR A 130 12.53 17.66 -1.54
C THR A 130 13.35 16.97 -2.62
N GLY A 131 12.88 17.00 -3.86
CA GLY A 131 13.52 16.23 -4.92
C GLY A 131 12.85 16.35 -6.28
N LEU A 132 13.14 15.40 -7.15
CA LEU A 132 12.57 15.23 -8.48
C LEU A 132 11.56 14.09 -8.48
N LEU A 133 10.36 14.34 -8.99
CA LEU A 133 9.33 13.34 -9.19
C LEU A 133 9.42 12.72 -10.58
N ARG A 134 9.00 11.46 -10.67
CA ARG A 134 8.64 10.76 -11.91
C ARG A 134 7.42 9.90 -11.65
N TRP A 135 6.64 9.70 -12.71
CA TRP A 135 5.60 8.68 -12.72
C TRP A 135 6.21 7.29 -12.64
N ASP A 136 5.66 6.44 -11.77
CA ASP A 136 5.97 5.01 -11.76
C ASP A 136 4.81 4.21 -12.36
N SER A 137 3.70 4.15 -11.62
CA SER A 137 2.58 3.28 -11.91
C SER A 137 1.27 3.77 -11.28
N TYR A 138 0.17 3.23 -11.81
CA TYR A 138 -1.17 3.29 -11.23
C TYR A 138 -1.87 1.99 -11.57
N SER A 139 -2.49 1.36 -10.58
CA SER A 139 -3.17 0.08 -10.73
C SER A 139 -4.69 0.29 -10.75
N PRO A 140 -5.34 0.46 -11.93
CA PRO A 140 -6.74 0.90 -12.02
C PRO A 140 -7.77 -0.16 -11.62
N SER A 141 -7.35 -1.38 -11.26
CA SER A 141 -8.27 -2.49 -11.06
C SER A 141 -8.98 -2.41 -9.71
N ALA A 142 -10.21 -2.93 -9.64
CA ALA A 142 -10.92 -3.09 -8.37
C ALA A 142 -10.31 -4.17 -7.46
N VAL A 143 -9.38 -4.98 -8.00
CA VAL A 143 -8.64 -6.02 -7.27
C VAL A 143 -7.18 -5.65 -7.00
N THR A 144 -6.78 -4.42 -7.34
CA THR A 144 -5.47 -3.85 -7.00
C THR A 144 -5.68 -2.70 -6.01
N ASP A 145 -4.62 -2.33 -5.30
CA ASP A 145 -4.58 -1.28 -4.29
C ASP A 145 -4.91 0.14 -4.79
N GLN A 146 -5.03 0.38 -6.10
CA GLN A 146 -5.37 1.67 -6.72
C GLN A 146 -4.49 2.84 -6.25
N ASP A 147 -3.27 2.54 -5.87
CA ASP A 147 -2.31 3.54 -5.44
C ASP A 147 -1.74 4.29 -6.64
N VAL A 148 -1.53 5.60 -6.44
CA VAL A 148 -0.77 6.44 -7.37
C VAL A 148 0.67 6.41 -6.90
N THR A 149 1.52 5.65 -7.59
CA THR A 149 2.92 5.48 -7.22
C THR A 149 3.82 6.40 -8.05
N LEU A 150 4.66 7.16 -7.36
CA LEU A 150 5.65 8.05 -7.95
C LEU A 150 7.05 7.66 -7.45
N ARG A 151 8.06 7.82 -8.31
CA ARG A 151 9.46 7.76 -7.89
C ARG A 151 9.94 9.15 -7.52
N PHE A 152 10.69 9.24 -6.42
CA PHE A 152 11.16 10.51 -5.89
C PHE A 152 12.64 10.51 -5.56
N LEU A 153 13.42 11.13 -6.45
CA LEU A 153 14.85 11.28 -6.31
C LEU A 153 15.16 12.52 -5.47
N THR A 154 15.66 12.28 -4.26
CA THR A 154 16.09 13.33 -3.34
C THR A 154 17.59 13.48 -3.31
N ARG A 155 18.07 14.59 -2.78
CA ARG A 155 19.51 14.87 -2.68
C ARG A 155 20.22 13.83 -1.81
N ALA A 156 21.30 13.24 -2.33
CA ALA A 156 22.15 12.34 -1.57
C ALA A 156 23.04 13.08 -0.54
N PRO A 157 23.40 12.44 0.59
CA PRO A 157 22.86 11.16 1.06
C PRO A 157 21.39 11.29 1.48
N ASN A 158 20.58 10.30 1.13
CA ASN A 158 19.15 10.19 1.47
C ASN A 158 18.88 8.86 2.19
N ALA A 159 17.68 8.68 2.71
CA ALA A 159 17.26 7.48 3.44
C ALA A 159 16.64 6.42 2.53
N VAL A 160 17.14 6.24 1.31
CA VAL A 160 16.72 5.12 0.44
C VAL A 160 17.33 3.79 0.91
N ALA A 161 16.67 2.68 0.62
CA ALA A 161 17.12 1.33 0.93
C ALA A 161 17.56 0.57 -0.33
N HIS A 162 18.24 -0.55 -0.14
CA HIS A 162 18.79 -1.34 -1.25
C HIS A 162 17.71 -1.92 -2.16
N ALA A 163 16.48 -2.07 -1.67
CA ALA A 163 15.36 -2.55 -2.46
C ALA A 163 14.73 -1.47 -3.34
N ASN A 164 14.96 -0.17 -3.05
CA ASN A 164 14.43 0.92 -3.88
C ASN A 164 14.99 0.85 -5.29
N GLU A 165 14.11 0.93 -6.29
CA GLU A 165 14.53 0.94 -7.68
C GLU A 165 15.38 2.18 -8.03
N PRO A 166 16.28 2.08 -9.04
CA PRO A 166 16.89 3.25 -9.65
C PRO A 166 15.84 4.22 -10.19
N PHE A 167 16.09 5.52 -10.08
CA PHE A 167 15.19 6.59 -10.55
C PHE A 167 14.93 6.51 -12.06
N GLY A 168 15.90 6.00 -12.82
CA GLY A 168 15.80 5.73 -14.25
C GLY A 168 15.28 4.34 -14.62
N ALA A 169 14.90 3.48 -13.67
CA ALA A 169 14.35 2.16 -14.00
C ALA A 169 13.09 2.27 -14.87
N GLY A 170 12.81 1.30 -15.74
CA GLY A 170 11.67 1.33 -16.67
C GLY A 170 12.06 1.45 -18.14
N ASP A 171 11.21 2.07 -18.97
CA ASP A 171 11.28 1.93 -20.43
C ASP A 171 12.39 2.75 -21.12
N ASP A 172 13.05 3.66 -20.39
CA ASP A 172 14.22 4.40 -20.89
C ASP A 172 15.29 4.53 -19.79
N PRO A 173 15.97 3.42 -19.44
CA PRO A 173 17.06 3.47 -18.48
C PRO A 173 18.22 4.21 -19.14
N SER A 174 18.33 5.51 -18.83
CA SER A 174 19.50 6.30 -19.18
C SER A 174 20.73 5.57 -18.62
N PRO A 175 21.68 5.11 -19.47
CA PRO A 175 22.84 4.37 -19.01
C PRO A 175 23.60 5.19 -17.97
N GLY A 176 23.67 4.69 -16.73
CA GLY A 176 24.36 5.36 -15.62
C GLY A 176 23.46 5.94 -14.53
N ASP A 177 22.13 5.97 -14.70
CA ASP A 177 21.23 6.37 -13.61
C ASP A 177 21.11 5.24 -12.57
N THR A 178 22.05 5.24 -11.63
CA THR A 178 22.11 4.31 -10.50
C THR A 178 21.53 4.89 -9.22
N ALA A 179 21.06 6.15 -9.27
CA ALA A 179 20.54 6.83 -8.10
C ALA A 179 19.19 6.22 -7.73
N ARG A 180 19.06 5.73 -6.50
CA ARG A 180 17.82 5.14 -5.99
C ARG A 180 16.87 6.22 -5.50
N ALA A 181 15.58 5.98 -5.67
CA ALA A 181 14.52 6.94 -5.34
C ALA A 181 13.56 6.36 -4.30
N TYR A 182 12.96 7.24 -3.49
CA TYR A 182 11.82 6.82 -2.67
C TYR A 182 10.66 6.42 -3.57
N HIS A 183 9.87 5.46 -3.11
CA HIS A 183 8.50 5.34 -3.58
C HIS A 183 7.63 6.32 -2.80
N ILE A 184 6.69 6.93 -3.49
CA ILE A 184 5.70 7.83 -2.93
C ILE A 184 4.36 7.28 -3.36
N GLU A 185 3.49 7.06 -2.38
CA GLU A 185 2.21 6.44 -2.64
C GLU A 185 1.09 7.15 -1.88
N PHE A 186 -0.05 7.23 -2.55
CA PHE A 186 -1.30 7.64 -1.96
C PHE A 186 -2.47 7.00 -2.70
N TYR A 187 -3.48 6.60 -1.92
CA TYR A 187 -4.66 5.95 -2.44
C TYR A 187 -5.51 6.92 -3.28
N ASN A 188 -5.82 6.53 -4.52
CA ASN A 188 -6.56 7.37 -5.46
C ASN A 188 -7.95 7.77 -4.94
N ARG A 189 -8.65 6.86 -4.25
CA ARG A 189 -9.99 7.12 -3.69
C ARG A 189 -9.99 8.16 -2.57
N GLU A 190 -8.91 8.24 -1.82
CA GLU A 190 -8.71 9.22 -0.76
C GLU A 190 -8.35 10.60 -1.31
N THR A 191 -7.94 10.69 -2.58
CA THR A 191 -7.33 11.87 -3.20
C THR A 191 -8.03 12.27 -4.51
N LEU A 192 -7.53 11.86 -5.67
CA LEU A 192 -7.94 12.39 -6.97
C LEU A 192 -9.38 11.99 -7.34
N GLU A 193 -9.91 10.85 -6.87
CA GLU A 193 -11.32 10.51 -7.11
C GLU A 193 -12.28 11.50 -6.49
N ARG A 194 -11.89 12.14 -5.38
CA ARG A 194 -12.71 13.13 -4.67
C ARG A 194 -12.82 14.48 -5.41
N LEU A 195 -11.95 14.72 -6.39
CA LEU A 195 -12.07 15.92 -7.24
C LEU A 195 -13.40 15.91 -7.99
N PRO A 196 -14.20 16.99 -7.90
CA PRO A 196 -15.42 17.11 -8.69
C PRO A 196 -15.06 17.16 -10.19
N ASP A 197 -15.98 16.72 -11.04
CA ASP A 197 -15.73 16.69 -12.48
C ASP A 197 -15.53 18.08 -13.10
N ALA A 198 -16.07 19.12 -12.47
CA ALA A 198 -15.87 20.52 -12.83
C ALA A 198 -14.53 21.10 -12.33
N ALA A 199 -13.70 20.34 -11.61
CA ALA A 199 -12.37 20.79 -11.24
C ALA A 199 -11.48 20.92 -12.48
N HIS A 200 -10.58 21.90 -12.47
CA HIS A 200 -9.61 22.16 -13.53
C HIS A 200 -8.19 22.18 -12.93
N GLY A 201 -7.18 22.46 -13.76
CA GLY A 201 -5.78 22.58 -13.31
C GLY A 201 -5.03 21.25 -13.20
N PHE A 202 -3.86 21.30 -12.57
CA PHE A 202 -2.88 20.21 -12.56
C PHE A 202 -3.44 18.87 -12.05
N TRP A 203 -4.17 18.89 -10.92
CA TRP A 203 -4.66 17.65 -10.30
C TRP A 203 -5.73 16.94 -11.14
N ARG A 204 -6.59 17.69 -11.84
CA ARG A 204 -7.52 17.11 -12.82
C ARG A 204 -6.76 16.52 -14.00
N THR A 205 -5.75 17.21 -14.51
CA THR A 205 -4.89 16.71 -15.58
C THR A 205 -4.20 15.41 -15.17
N LEU A 206 -3.68 15.32 -13.94
CA LEU A 206 -3.09 14.09 -13.41
C LEU A 206 -4.11 12.96 -13.30
N LYS A 207 -5.32 13.22 -12.79
CA LYS A 207 -6.42 12.24 -12.71
C LYS A 207 -6.77 11.65 -14.09
N SER A 208 -6.73 12.46 -15.15
CA SER A 208 -6.95 11.97 -16.51
C SER A 208 -5.71 11.25 -17.06
N ALA A 209 -4.52 11.78 -16.79
CA ALA A 209 -3.26 11.26 -17.30
C ALA A 209 -2.89 9.90 -16.72
N MET A 210 -3.24 9.58 -15.47
CA MET A 210 -2.89 8.29 -14.83
C MET A 210 -3.48 7.06 -15.55
N LEU A 211 -4.52 7.24 -16.38
CA LEU A 211 -5.07 6.19 -17.23
C LEU A 211 -4.19 5.87 -18.45
N SER A 212 -3.17 6.70 -18.71
CA SER A 212 -2.18 6.55 -19.77
C SER A 212 -0.77 6.76 -19.20
N ARG A 213 0.00 5.67 -19.11
CA ARG A 213 1.37 5.71 -18.56
C ARG A 213 2.23 6.81 -19.18
N ASP A 214 2.13 7.01 -20.50
CA ASP A 214 2.92 8.02 -21.22
C ASP A 214 2.48 9.45 -20.91
N ALA A 215 1.17 9.71 -20.81
CA ALA A 215 0.66 11.02 -20.43
C ALA A 215 1.08 11.39 -19.00
N ALA A 216 0.97 10.44 -18.06
CA ALA A 216 1.36 10.66 -16.67
C ALA A 216 2.87 10.89 -16.53
N ARG A 217 3.68 10.11 -17.26
CA ARG A 217 5.13 10.33 -17.37
C ARG A 217 5.46 11.70 -17.91
N ALA A 218 4.86 12.12 -19.03
CA ALA A 218 5.11 13.42 -19.62
C ALA A 218 4.76 14.57 -18.66
N LEU A 219 3.66 14.42 -17.90
CA LEU A 219 3.23 15.41 -16.92
C LEU A 219 4.23 15.56 -15.77
N LEU A 220 4.73 14.42 -15.25
CA LEU A 220 5.52 14.36 -14.01
C LEU A 220 7.03 14.22 -14.22
N LYS A 221 7.52 14.08 -15.46
CA LYS A 221 8.95 13.88 -15.75
C LYS A 221 9.82 14.97 -15.12
N ASP A 222 10.67 14.56 -14.18
CA ASP A 222 11.70 15.38 -13.54
C ASP A 222 11.15 16.66 -12.89
N ARG A 223 9.93 16.60 -12.35
CA ARG A 223 9.30 17.76 -11.71
C ARG A 223 9.86 17.97 -10.32
N VAL A 224 10.25 19.21 -10.01
CA VAL A 224 10.67 19.56 -8.65
C VAL A 224 9.47 19.49 -7.71
N ALA A 225 9.64 18.83 -6.58
CA ALA A 225 8.60 18.75 -5.57
C ALA A 225 9.13 18.70 -4.15
N THR A 226 8.24 19.06 -3.22
CA THR A 226 8.36 18.84 -1.78
C THR A 226 7.22 17.92 -1.37
N VAL A 227 7.54 16.89 -0.60
CA VAL A 227 6.61 15.83 -0.22
C VAL A 227 6.74 15.61 1.28
N THR A 228 5.61 15.65 1.98
CA THR A 228 5.50 15.25 3.38
C THR A 228 4.65 14.00 3.47
N GLY A 229 5.21 12.93 4.03
CA GLY A 229 4.54 11.66 4.19
C GLY A 229 5.14 10.84 5.32
N VAL A 230 4.49 9.75 5.69
CA VAL A 230 5.02 8.82 6.69
C VAL A 230 6.21 8.10 6.08
N PHE A 231 7.38 8.26 6.70
CA PHE A 231 8.56 7.53 6.28
C PHE A 231 8.50 6.09 6.82
N GLY A 232 8.68 5.13 5.93
CA GLY A 232 8.69 3.73 6.28
C GLY A 232 9.50 2.87 5.32
N VAL A 233 9.46 1.57 5.57
CA VAL A 233 9.87 0.55 4.61
C VAL A 233 8.74 -0.44 4.35
N ASP A 234 8.53 -0.80 3.09
CA ASP A 234 7.48 -1.72 2.69
C ASP A 234 7.99 -3.18 2.64
N GLY A 235 7.50 -4.01 3.56
CA GLY A 235 7.85 -5.42 3.65
C GLY A 235 7.32 -6.29 2.51
N VAL A 236 6.33 -5.84 1.74
CA VAL A 236 5.83 -6.50 0.54
C VAL A 236 6.82 -6.33 -0.61
N HIS A 237 7.36 -5.13 -0.77
CA HIS A 237 8.31 -4.75 -1.82
C HIS A 237 9.78 -4.78 -1.36
N GLY A 238 10.14 -5.80 -0.58
CA GLY A 238 11.54 -6.07 -0.24
C GLY A 238 12.18 -5.09 0.74
N PHE A 239 11.38 -4.36 1.52
CA PHE A 239 11.80 -3.30 2.44
C PHE A 239 12.44 -2.10 1.73
N GLN A 240 11.86 -1.68 0.60
CA GLN A 240 12.19 -0.40 -0.01
C GLN A 240 11.67 0.75 0.86
N SER A 241 12.37 1.88 0.86
CA SER A 241 11.99 3.07 1.61
C SER A 241 10.92 3.87 0.89
N GLU A 242 9.89 4.28 1.61
CA GLU A 242 8.70 4.91 1.04
C GLU A 242 8.22 6.11 1.86
N LEU A 243 7.46 6.98 1.19
CA LEU A 243 6.62 8.00 1.80
C LEU A 243 5.15 7.66 1.51
N HIS A 244 4.53 6.92 2.42
CA HIS A 244 3.18 6.37 2.27
C HIS A 244 2.53 6.31 3.66
N PRO A 245 1.37 6.95 3.94
CA PRO A 245 0.69 7.94 3.11
C PRO A 245 1.51 9.20 2.90
N VAL A 246 1.37 9.78 1.70
CA VAL A 246 1.63 11.20 1.49
C VAL A 246 0.55 12.02 2.17
N PHE A 247 0.92 12.96 3.04
CA PHE A 247 0.01 13.96 3.61
C PHE A 247 0.00 15.26 2.82
N ALA A 248 1.14 15.67 2.28
CA ALA A 248 1.24 16.86 1.47
C ALA A 248 2.24 16.68 0.33
N ILE A 249 1.96 17.31 -0.80
CA ILE A 249 2.86 17.33 -1.95
C ILE A 249 2.68 18.66 -2.67
N SER A 250 3.79 19.33 -2.98
CA SER A 250 3.83 20.53 -3.79
C SER A 250 4.73 20.31 -5.00
N VAL A 251 4.19 20.41 -6.21
CA VAL A 251 4.90 20.16 -7.47
C VAL A 251 5.03 21.45 -8.26
N LEU A 252 6.23 21.79 -8.72
CA LEU A 252 6.43 22.89 -9.67
C LEU A 252 5.90 22.49 -11.05
N ALA A 253 4.62 22.76 -11.27
CA ALA A 253 3.85 22.35 -12.43
C ALA A 253 4.17 23.18 -13.69
N GLY A 254 4.54 24.46 -13.52
CA GLY A 254 4.81 25.37 -14.62
C GLY A 254 5.71 26.53 -14.23
N VAL A 255 6.45 27.03 -15.21
CA VAL A 255 7.22 28.27 -15.09
C VAL A 255 7.01 29.04 -16.39
N GLU A 256 6.33 30.18 -16.29
CA GLU A 256 6.12 31.11 -17.40
C GLU A 256 7.01 32.33 -17.21
N ARG A 257 7.58 32.83 -18.31
CA ARG A 257 8.50 33.97 -18.28
C ARG A 257 8.10 34.99 -19.35
N SER A 258 7.90 36.22 -18.91
CA SER A 258 7.84 37.40 -19.78
C SER A 258 9.16 38.17 -19.72
N ALA A 259 9.24 39.30 -20.43
CA ALA A 259 10.42 40.17 -20.42
C ALA A 259 10.77 40.67 -19.00
N ASP A 260 9.76 40.90 -18.17
CA ASP A 260 9.85 41.58 -16.88
C ASP A 260 9.34 40.74 -15.70
N ARG A 261 8.63 39.64 -15.95
CA ARG A 261 8.02 38.79 -14.92
C ARG A 261 8.34 37.32 -15.08
N VAL A 262 8.32 36.62 -13.96
CA VAL A 262 8.32 35.15 -13.87
C VAL A 262 7.10 34.75 -13.05
N THR A 263 6.33 33.80 -13.56
CA THR A 263 5.19 33.18 -12.87
C THR A 263 5.48 31.70 -12.68
N GLU A 264 5.55 31.27 -11.44
CA GLU A 264 5.68 29.86 -11.06
C GLU A 264 4.31 29.31 -10.66
N GLN A 265 3.94 28.14 -11.21
CA GLN A 265 2.71 27.43 -10.86
C GLN A 265 3.05 26.21 -10.02
N TRP A 266 2.59 26.20 -8.78
CA TRP A 266 2.80 25.12 -7.81
C TRP A 266 1.50 24.36 -7.57
N ALA A 267 1.42 23.11 -8.01
CA ALA A 267 0.29 22.24 -7.68
C ALA A 267 0.47 21.70 -6.27
N VAL A 268 -0.49 21.96 -5.37
CA VAL A 268 -0.42 21.61 -3.94
C VAL A 268 -1.58 20.69 -3.57
N MET A 269 -1.25 19.60 -2.89
CA MET A 269 -2.18 18.73 -2.18
C MET A 269 -1.84 18.76 -0.69
N VAL A 270 -2.86 18.86 0.17
CA VAL A 270 -2.73 18.65 1.62
C VAL A 270 -3.94 17.85 2.10
N ARG A 271 -3.72 16.82 2.92
CA ARG A 271 -4.77 16.05 3.59
C ARG A 271 -4.42 15.77 5.03
N ASN A 272 -5.45 15.54 5.85
CA ASN A 272 -5.26 15.32 7.28
C ASN A 272 -5.10 13.84 7.65
N LEU A 273 -5.42 12.90 6.77
CA LEU A 273 -5.20 11.46 6.99
C LEU A 273 -5.08 10.69 5.68
N GLY A 274 -4.58 9.46 5.75
CA GLY A 274 -4.52 8.53 4.61
C GLY A 274 -4.15 7.11 5.01
N SER A 275 -4.49 6.13 4.18
CA SER A 275 -4.03 4.73 4.34
C SER A 275 -2.67 4.48 3.66
N GLU A 276 -2.05 3.33 3.96
CA GLU A 276 -0.85 2.83 3.27
C GLU A 276 -1.21 1.69 2.32
N GLY A 277 -2.33 1.82 1.62
CA GLY A 277 -2.81 0.80 0.66
C GLY A 277 -3.35 -0.49 1.30
N ASP A 278 -3.64 -1.47 0.45
CA ASP A 278 -4.37 -2.70 0.78
C ASP A 278 -3.66 -3.62 1.80
N CYS A 279 -2.34 -3.50 1.91
CA CYS A 279 -1.52 -4.30 2.84
C CYS A 279 -1.35 -3.63 4.21
N SER A 280 -2.00 -2.49 4.44
CA SER A 280 -1.96 -1.75 5.70
C SER A 280 -3.29 -1.82 6.45
N SER A 281 -3.27 -1.49 7.74
CA SER A 281 -4.47 -1.43 8.56
C SER A 281 -4.90 0.02 8.80
N GLY A 282 -6.09 0.37 8.31
CA GLY A 282 -6.73 1.65 8.61
C GLY A 282 -6.04 2.85 7.98
N THR A 283 -6.14 4.00 8.65
CA THR A 283 -5.60 5.28 8.19
C THR A 283 -4.70 5.90 9.25
N LEU A 284 -3.65 6.57 8.81
CA LEU A 284 -2.71 7.30 9.65
C LEU A 284 -3.07 8.78 9.65
N PRO A 285 -3.21 9.42 10.83
CA PRO A 285 -3.48 10.84 10.92
C PRO A 285 -2.20 11.68 10.78
N LEU A 286 -2.30 12.80 10.08
CA LEU A 286 -1.32 13.89 10.16
C LEU A 286 -1.55 14.64 11.47
N VAL A 287 -0.51 14.80 12.28
CA VAL A 287 -0.55 15.57 13.53
C VAL A 287 0.64 16.53 13.57
N THR A 288 0.38 17.84 13.50
CA THR A 288 1.41 18.90 13.56
C THR A 288 1.35 19.76 14.82
N SER A 289 0.38 19.52 15.71
CA SER A 289 0.12 20.39 16.88
C SER A 289 -0.29 19.56 18.10
N PRO A 290 -0.22 20.11 19.32
CA PRO A 290 -0.57 19.40 20.55
C PRO A 290 -2.00 18.80 20.53
N PRO A 291 -2.25 17.68 21.24
CA PRO A 291 -3.52 16.93 21.20
C PRO A 291 -4.79 17.71 21.57
N THR A 292 -4.66 18.89 22.18
CA THR A 292 -5.80 19.72 22.61
C THR A 292 -6.47 20.50 21.48
N ASP A 293 -5.78 20.74 20.37
CA ASP A 293 -6.30 21.59 19.30
C ASP A 293 -7.29 20.85 18.38
N THR A 294 -8.42 21.47 18.05
CA THR A 294 -9.39 20.87 17.12
C THR A 294 -9.09 21.15 15.65
N VAL A 295 -8.24 22.15 15.41
CA VAL A 295 -7.77 22.59 14.09
C VAL A 295 -6.25 22.66 14.18
N GLN A 296 -5.57 22.18 13.15
CA GLN A 296 -4.12 22.30 13.02
C GLN A 296 -3.78 23.07 11.75
N ASP A 297 -2.56 23.61 11.72
CA ASP A 297 -2.02 24.31 10.56
C ASP A 297 -0.93 23.45 9.93
N PHE A 298 -0.95 23.33 8.61
CA PHE A 298 0.12 22.71 7.83
C PHE A 298 0.71 23.76 6.90
N VAL A 299 2.03 23.91 6.94
CA VAL A 299 2.76 24.93 6.21
C VAL A 299 3.54 24.28 5.06
N VAL A 300 3.22 24.67 3.84
CA VAL A 300 4.00 24.32 2.64
C VAL A 300 5.04 25.43 2.40
N ASP A 301 6.33 25.08 2.44
CA ASP A 301 7.43 25.99 2.11
C ASP A 301 7.74 25.89 0.60
N LEU A 302 7.48 26.97 -0.16
CA LEU A 302 7.79 27.08 -1.60
C LEU A 302 9.18 27.70 -1.84
N GLY A 303 9.96 27.87 -0.77
CA GLY A 303 11.36 28.27 -0.78
C GLY A 303 11.59 29.78 -0.86
N ALA A 304 12.85 30.17 -0.73
CA ALA A 304 13.28 31.56 -0.84
C ALA A 304 13.40 31.98 -2.31
N ILE A 305 13.06 33.24 -2.58
CA ILE A 305 13.04 33.91 -3.87
C ILE A 305 13.95 35.14 -3.73
N ALA A 306 15.00 35.20 -4.54
CA ALA A 306 15.89 36.36 -4.55
C ALA A 306 15.21 37.55 -5.26
N GLY A 307 15.47 38.76 -4.80
CA GLY A 307 15.02 39.99 -5.46
C GLY A 307 14.50 41.03 -4.47
N ALA A 308 14.54 42.30 -4.88
CA ALA A 308 14.07 43.41 -4.05
C ALA A 308 12.53 43.50 -3.99
N GLU A 309 11.83 43.05 -5.03
CA GLU A 309 10.37 43.11 -5.11
C GLU A 309 9.73 41.90 -4.39
N ARG A 310 8.74 42.18 -3.56
CA ARG A 310 7.93 41.16 -2.88
C ARG A 310 7.11 40.38 -3.93
N PRO A 311 7.18 39.04 -3.96
CA PRO A 311 6.37 38.25 -4.89
C PRO A 311 4.88 38.38 -4.60
N ASP A 312 4.07 38.42 -5.65
CA ASP A 312 2.61 38.30 -5.59
C ASP A 312 2.23 36.82 -5.60
N VAL A 313 1.33 36.41 -4.69
CA VAL A 313 0.96 35.00 -4.51
C VAL A 313 -0.55 34.85 -4.60
N ARG A 314 -1.01 34.03 -5.55
CA ARG A 314 -2.43 33.82 -5.85
C ARG A 314 -2.79 32.35 -5.79
N LEU A 315 -3.97 32.05 -5.24
CA LEU A 315 -4.56 30.71 -5.27
C LEU A 315 -5.44 30.58 -6.53
N ARG A 316 -5.25 29.52 -7.30
CA ARG A 316 -5.98 29.16 -8.53
C ARG A 316 -6.45 27.71 -8.46
N ASP A 317 -7.50 27.41 -9.24
CA ASP A 317 -8.02 26.05 -9.44
C ASP A 317 -8.14 25.23 -8.14
N ALA A 318 -8.55 25.91 -7.07
CA ALA A 318 -8.54 25.37 -5.73
C ALA A 318 -9.86 24.65 -5.43
N TRP A 319 -9.74 23.46 -4.88
CA TRP A 319 -10.82 22.70 -4.33
C TRP A 319 -10.44 22.19 -2.94
N THR A 320 -11.41 22.22 -2.03
CA THR A 320 -11.27 21.66 -0.68
C THR A 320 -12.52 20.89 -0.32
N SER A 321 -12.38 19.80 0.43
CA SER A 321 -13.51 19.06 0.99
C SER A 321 -14.26 19.85 2.06
N ASP A 322 -13.67 20.93 2.59
CA ASP A 322 -14.30 21.82 3.58
C ASP A 322 -13.93 23.30 3.32
N ALA A 323 -14.89 24.05 2.78
CA ALA A 323 -14.71 25.45 2.37
C ALA A 323 -14.39 26.41 3.53
N ARG A 324 -14.50 25.98 4.79
CA ARG A 324 -14.07 26.78 5.96
C ARG A 324 -12.55 26.91 6.03
N PHE A 325 -11.83 26.04 5.34
CA PHE A 325 -10.40 25.80 5.47
C PHE A 325 -9.68 26.09 4.14
N VAL A 326 -9.75 27.34 3.70
CA VAL A 326 -9.07 27.82 2.49
C VAL A 326 -7.62 28.18 2.81
N PRO A 327 -6.64 27.72 2.00
CA PRO A 327 -5.25 28.07 2.18
C PRO A 327 -4.98 29.57 2.14
N ARG A 328 -3.94 29.99 2.86
CA ARG A 328 -3.47 31.38 2.88
C ARG A 328 -1.99 31.42 2.56
N ALA A 329 -1.60 32.30 1.65
CA ALA A 329 -0.20 32.55 1.39
C ALA A 329 0.36 33.59 2.38
N GLU A 330 1.57 33.35 2.85
CA GLU A 330 2.38 34.31 3.59
C GLU A 330 3.70 34.51 2.85
N VAL A 331 4.13 35.77 2.75
CA VAL A 331 5.40 36.15 2.11
C VAL A 331 6.23 36.92 3.12
N VAL A 332 7.36 36.33 3.50
CA VAL A 332 8.22 36.82 4.60
C VAL A 332 9.56 37.30 4.04
N ALA A 333 10.01 38.48 4.45
CA ALA A 333 11.36 38.96 4.13
C ALA A 333 12.41 38.22 4.98
N GLU A 334 13.46 37.70 4.36
CA GLU A 334 14.60 37.12 5.04
C GLU A 334 15.70 38.16 5.26
N ALA A 335 16.57 37.93 6.27
CA ALA A 335 17.73 38.78 6.53
C ALA A 335 18.73 38.86 5.35
N SER A 336 18.69 37.87 4.45
CA SER A 336 19.45 37.82 3.21
C SER A 336 18.97 38.82 2.15
N GLY A 337 17.81 39.44 2.35
CA GLY A 337 17.10 40.24 1.34
C GLY A 337 16.26 39.41 0.38
N ALA A 338 16.19 38.08 0.55
CA ALA A 338 15.26 37.22 -0.18
C ALA A 338 13.84 37.26 0.42
N TRP A 339 12.85 36.83 -0.35
CA TRP A 339 11.47 36.62 0.08
C TRP A 339 11.16 35.14 0.15
N ARG A 340 10.63 34.66 1.27
CA ARG A 340 10.17 33.28 1.42
C ARG A 340 8.67 33.19 1.33
N VAL A 341 8.19 32.19 0.60
CA VAL A 341 6.76 31.98 0.37
C VAL A 341 6.30 30.74 1.12
N TYR A 342 5.35 30.94 2.02
CA TYR A 342 4.67 29.89 2.77
C TYR A 342 3.20 29.82 2.35
N VAL A 343 2.65 28.61 2.31
CA VAL A 343 1.21 28.38 2.13
C VAL A 343 0.69 27.64 3.35
N HIS A 344 -0.14 28.33 4.13
CA HIS A 344 -0.79 27.83 5.33
C HIS A 344 -2.09 27.15 4.96
N VAL A 345 -2.21 25.88 5.30
CA VAL A 345 -3.42 25.08 5.14
C VAL A 345 -3.92 24.69 6.52
N ARG A 346 -4.82 25.52 7.07
CA ARG A 346 -5.53 25.21 8.31
C ARG A 346 -6.60 24.17 8.03
N HIS A 347 -6.70 23.13 8.84
CA HIS A 347 -7.64 22.04 8.62
C HIS A 347 -8.06 21.36 9.93
N PRO A 348 -9.20 20.63 9.98
CA PRO A 348 -9.61 19.95 11.20
C PRO A 348 -8.65 18.80 11.50
N ARG A 349 -8.46 18.51 12.79
CA ARG A 349 -7.74 17.32 13.22
C ARG A 349 -8.55 16.07 12.83
N PRO A 350 -7.91 14.99 12.34
CA PRO A 350 -8.60 13.73 12.07
C PRO A 350 -9.35 13.21 13.29
N ARG A 351 -10.60 12.80 13.09
CA ARG A 351 -11.41 12.11 14.10
C ARG A 351 -12.13 10.93 13.44
N PRO A 352 -12.25 9.78 14.12
CA PRO A 352 -12.83 8.56 13.50
C PRO A 352 -14.24 8.72 12.91
N ALA A 353 -15.02 9.71 13.37
CA ALA A 353 -16.40 9.93 12.94
C ALA A 353 -16.58 11.16 12.02
N GLU A 354 -15.51 11.89 11.71
CA GLU A 354 -15.57 13.10 10.88
C GLU A 354 -15.00 12.82 9.48
N PRO A 355 -15.53 13.49 8.44
CA PRO A 355 -15.01 13.34 7.10
C PRO A 355 -13.59 13.88 6.97
N ASP A 356 -12.78 13.19 6.17
CA ASP A 356 -11.39 13.56 5.92
C ASP A 356 -11.29 14.90 5.20
N TYR A 357 -10.31 15.69 5.61
CA TYR A 357 -9.93 16.93 4.95
C TYR A 357 -8.98 16.66 3.79
N LEU A 358 -9.27 17.28 2.65
CA LEU A 358 -8.43 17.29 1.47
C LEU A 358 -8.48 18.67 0.83
N PHE A 359 -7.32 19.20 0.49
CA PHE A 359 -7.13 20.37 -0.35
C PHE A 359 -6.32 19.97 -1.57
N LEU A 360 -6.75 20.44 -2.74
CA LEU A 360 -6.08 20.29 -4.02
C LEU A 360 -6.19 21.64 -4.76
N GLY A 361 -5.08 22.26 -5.12
CA GLY A 361 -5.11 23.52 -5.88
C GLY A 361 -3.78 23.91 -6.49
N THR A 362 -3.75 25.07 -7.12
CA THR A 362 -2.55 25.67 -7.73
C THR A 362 -2.21 26.99 -7.03
N ILE A 363 -0.95 27.19 -6.70
CA ILE A 363 -0.41 28.44 -6.16
C ILE A 363 0.43 29.10 -7.25
N GLU A 364 0.02 30.27 -7.70
CA GLU A 364 0.80 31.11 -8.60
C GLU A 364 1.69 32.04 -7.78
N VAL A 365 2.98 32.05 -8.08
CA VAL A 365 3.95 32.99 -7.50
C VAL A 365 4.52 33.83 -8.64
N GLU A 366 4.12 35.09 -8.68
CA GLU A 366 4.54 36.07 -9.69
C GLU A 366 5.56 37.06 -9.10
N ARG A 367 6.61 37.37 -9.85
CA ARG A 367 7.70 38.24 -9.38
C ARG A 367 8.44 38.88 -10.56
N ALA A 368 9.27 39.88 -10.27
CA ALA A 368 10.19 40.42 -11.26
C ALA A 368 11.16 39.34 -11.78
N ALA A 369 11.38 39.34 -13.10
CA ALA A 369 12.37 38.50 -13.75
C ALA A 369 13.78 39.04 -13.46
N GLN A 370 14.67 38.19 -12.94
CA GLN A 370 16.09 38.52 -12.86
C GLN A 370 16.82 38.04 -14.12
N PRO A 371 17.76 38.82 -14.68
CA PRO A 371 18.56 38.39 -15.82
C PRO A 371 19.23 37.03 -15.56
N ASN A 372 19.10 36.08 -16.49
CA ASN A 372 19.71 34.75 -16.44
C ASN A 372 19.28 33.83 -15.27
N GLU A 373 18.31 34.23 -14.46
CA GLU A 373 17.81 33.36 -13.41
C GLU A 373 17.02 32.19 -14.01
N MET A 374 17.36 30.96 -13.65
CA MET A 374 16.47 29.82 -13.84
C MET A 374 15.67 29.65 -12.55
N PRO A 375 14.32 29.74 -12.57
CA PRO A 375 13.51 29.63 -11.35
C PRO A 375 13.76 28.32 -10.58
N ALA A 376 13.99 27.21 -11.30
CA ALA A 376 14.38 25.95 -10.67
C ALA A 376 15.77 25.97 -10.00
N ALA A 377 16.67 26.89 -10.36
CA ALA A 377 18.00 26.99 -9.76
C ALA A 377 17.96 27.49 -8.31
N ARG A 378 16.94 28.26 -7.90
CA ARG A 378 16.76 28.60 -6.47
C ARG A 378 16.48 27.36 -5.62
N LEU A 379 15.87 26.36 -6.25
CA LEU A 379 15.62 25.04 -5.68
C LEU A 379 16.84 24.12 -5.81
N ALA A 380 17.98 24.56 -6.37
CA ALA A 380 19.16 23.71 -6.54
C ALA A 380 19.69 23.18 -5.21
N SER A 381 19.50 23.92 -4.11
CA SER A 381 19.84 23.43 -2.77
C SER A 381 18.99 22.22 -2.35
N TRP A 382 17.79 22.09 -2.92
CA TRP A 382 16.82 21.02 -2.73
C TRP A 382 17.05 19.84 -3.68
N LEU A 383 17.78 20.05 -4.78
CA LEU A 383 18.01 19.05 -5.81
C LEU A 383 19.29 18.22 -5.56
N PRO A 384 19.37 16.99 -6.08
CA PRO A 384 20.62 16.21 -6.12
C PRO A 384 21.76 16.98 -6.82
N PRO A 385 23.04 16.63 -6.61
CA PRO A 385 24.16 17.10 -7.43
C PRO A 385 23.91 16.91 -8.94
N ALA A 386 24.48 17.76 -9.80
CA ALA A 386 24.18 17.76 -11.24
C ALA A 386 24.64 16.50 -11.98
N ASP A 387 25.71 15.87 -11.49
CA ASP A 387 26.25 14.58 -11.92
C ASP A 387 25.33 13.39 -11.56
N ALA A 388 24.48 13.55 -10.55
CA ALA A 388 23.44 12.58 -10.19
C ALA A 388 22.09 12.85 -10.89
N ARG A 389 22.03 13.85 -11.79
CA ARG A 389 20.82 14.24 -12.50
C ARG A 389 20.93 13.85 -13.98
N PRO A 390 19.89 13.26 -14.58
CA PRO A 390 19.72 13.33 -16.02
C PRO A 390 19.47 14.79 -16.44
N PRO A 391 19.76 15.19 -17.70
CA PRO A 391 19.54 16.56 -18.16
C PRO A 391 18.06 16.94 -17.97
N VAL A 392 17.81 17.89 -17.06
CA VAL A 392 16.46 18.36 -16.74
C VAL A 392 15.93 19.12 -17.96
N GLN A 393 14.95 18.53 -18.64
CA GLN A 393 14.16 19.26 -19.63
C GLN A 393 13.13 20.10 -18.87
N LEU A 394 13.43 21.37 -18.65
CA LEU A 394 12.41 22.33 -18.25
C LEU A 394 11.33 22.37 -19.35
N PRO A 395 10.03 22.38 -19.01
CA PRO A 395 8.99 22.43 -20.01
C PRO A 395 9.21 23.68 -20.88
N SER A 396 9.20 23.51 -22.20
CA SER A 396 8.89 24.64 -23.06
C SER A 396 7.44 25.04 -22.79
N THR A 397 7.15 26.33 -22.94
CA THR A 397 5.85 26.99 -22.70
C THR A 397 4.66 26.39 -23.45
N GLY A 398 4.84 25.33 -24.26
CA GLY A 398 3.81 24.64 -25.03
C GLY A 398 3.35 23.28 -24.48
N ALA A 399 3.96 22.70 -23.43
CA ALA A 399 3.66 21.33 -23.01
C ALA A 399 2.30 21.13 -22.32
N MET A 400 1.57 22.21 -21.97
CA MET A 400 0.18 22.12 -21.48
C MET A 400 -0.87 22.34 -22.58
N THR A 401 -0.48 22.36 -23.86
CA THR A 401 -1.43 22.57 -24.97
C THR A 401 -2.25 21.30 -25.23
N ARG A 402 -3.54 21.35 -24.88
CA ARG A 402 -4.66 20.47 -25.30
C ARG A 402 -4.36 18.97 -25.37
N LEU A 403 -4.49 18.29 -24.24
CA LEU A 403 -5.09 16.95 -24.25
C LEU A 403 -6.58 17.13 -24.61
N VAL A 404 -6.91 16.83 -25.86
CA VAL A 404 -8.27 16.88 -26.38
C VAL A 404 -9.12 15.86 -25.62
N ALA A 405 -10.14 16.36 -24.90
CA ALA A 405 -11.16 15.50 -24.31
C ALA A 405 -11.92 14.75 -25.43
N PRO A 406 -12.31 13.48 -25.23
CA PRO A 406 -13.27 12.84 -26.13
C PRO A 406 -14.59 13.61 -26.07
N GLU A 407 -15.10 14.02 -27.22
CA GLU A 407 -16.35 14.76 -27.36
C GLU A 407 -17.53 13.96 -26.77
N GLY A 408 -18.12 14.48 -25.71
CA GLY A 408 -19.38 14.00 -25.12
C GLY A 408 -20.18 15.20 -24.63
N GLY A 409 -21.35 15.41 -25.22
CA GLY A 409 -22.15 16.64 -25.17
C GLY A 409 -22.59 17.16 -23.79
N PRO A 410 -23.15 18.38 -23.74
CA PRO A 410 -23.36 19.13 -22.50
C PRO A 410 -24.67 18.75 -21.77
N PRO A 411 -24.68 18.73 -20.42
CA PRO A 411 -25.88 18.92 -19.62
C PRO A 411 -25.99 20.39 -19.12
N PRO A 412 -27.17 20.82 -18.63
CA PRO A 412 -27.62 22.21 -18.70
C PRO A 412 -27.05 23.11 -17.60
N ALA A 413 -27.03 24.41 -17.90
CA ALA A 413 -26.59 25.49 -17.02
C ALA A 413 -27.49 25.66 -15.79
N VAL A 414 -26.87 25.82 -14.61
CA VAL A 414 -27.49 26.35 -13.39
C VAL A 414 -26.73 27.64 -13.05
N PRO A 415 -27.41 28.79 -12.83
CA PRO A 415 -26.73 30.03 -12.52
C PRO A 415 -26.39 30.09 -11.03
N LEU A 416 -25.11 30.24 -10.70
CA LEU A 416 -24.64 30.60 -9.36
C LEU A 416 -24.54 32.13 -9.27
N ALA A 417 -25.31 32.70 -8.36
CA ALA A 417 -25.28 34.11 -8.01
C ALA A 417 -23.97 34.46 -7.30
N ALA A 418 -23.22 35.40 -7.86
CA ALA A 418 -22.08 36.03 -7.20
C ALA A 418 -22.58 36.96 -6.09
N THR A 419 -22.13 36.76 -4.86
CA THR A 419 -22.26 37.78 -3.80
C THR A 419 -20.88 38.33 -3.51
N ALA A 420 -20.68 39.59 -3.90
CA ALA A 420 -19.52 40.38 -3.53
C ALA A 420 -19.66 40.81 -2.06
N ILE A 421 -18.59 40.67 -1.27
CA ILE A 421 -18.48 41.34 0.03
C ILE A 421 -17.19 42.16 0.02
N THR A 422 -17.37 43.47 0.17
CA THR A 422 -16.35 44.52 0.25
C THR A 422 -16.12 44.97 1.70
N GLY A 423 -14.87 45.32 2.02
CA GLY A 423 -14.42 46.14 3.17
C GLY A 423 -14.30 45.41 4.51
N SER A 424 -13.36 45.69 5.42
CA SER A 424 -12.33 46.73 5.55
C SER A 424 -11.37 46.36 6.72
N PRO A 425 -10.27 47.10 6.97
CA PRO A 425 -9.08 46.59 7.67
C PRO A 425 -9.03 46.88 9.17
N GLY A 426 -8.26 46.10 9.93
CA GLY A 426 -7.89 46.45 11.31
C GLY A 426 -6.97 45.46 12.04
N ALA A 427 -5.93 46.03 12.66
CA ALA A 427 -5.10 45.51 13.76
C ALA A 427 -3.96 44.52 13.44
N THR A 428 -2.78 45.11 13.26
CA THR A 428 -1.45 44.53 13.47
C THR A 428 -1.28 44.11 14.94
N ALA A 429 -1.03 42.82 15.17
CA ALA A 429 -0.45 42.33 16.43
C ALA A 429 0.72 41.40 16.09
N LEU A 430 1.94 41.86 16.39
CA LEU A 430 3.17 41.08 16.32
C LEU A 430 3.08 39.88 17.29
N VAL A 431 2.88 38.69 16.74
CA VAL A 431 3.10 37.44 17.48
C VAL A 431 4.55 37.04 17.29
N ARG A 432 5.40 37.31 18.30
CA ARG A 432 6.70 36.66 18.41
C ARG A 432 6.49 35.19 18.69
N GLN A 433 6.72 34.33 17.70
CA GLN A 433 6.83 32.89 17.92
C GLN A 433 8.06 32.61 18.78
N ARG A 434 7.86 31.97 19.94
CA ARG A 434 8.94 31.38 20.74
C ARG A 434 9.34 30.03 20.10
N PRO A 435 10.62 29.66 20.09
CA PRO A 435 11.02 28.32 19.70
C PRO A 435 10.36 27.30 20.63
N VAL A 436 9.62 26.36 20.03
CA VAL A 436 9.06 25.19 20.72
C VAL A 436 10.22 24.22 20.93
N TYR A 437 10.64 24.06 22.18
CA TYR A 437 11.51 22.96 22.58
C TYR A 437 10.67 21.68 22.56
N LEU A 438 11.15 20.64 21.86
CA LEU A 438 10.65 19.28 22.03
C LEU A 438 10.96 18.86 23.48
N ALA A 439 9.98 19.01 24.37
CA ALA A 439 9.99 18.25 25.60
C ALA A 439 9.73 16.78 25.25
N PRO A 440 10.46 15.82 25.82
CA PRO A 440 10.15 14.41 25.65
C PRO A 440 8.70 14.18 26.03
N ILE A 441 7.95 13.51 25.15
CA ILE A 441 6.60 13.03 25.44
C ILE A 441 6.68 12.28 26.77
N PRO A 442 5.94 12.67 27.82
CA PRO A 442 5.90 11.86 29.02
C PRO A 442 5.27 10.53 28.62
N ALA A 443 6.04 9.44 28.75
CA ALA A 443 5.47 8.11 28.79
C ALA A 443 4.31 8.16 29.77
N GLN A 444 3.10 7.89 29.30
CA GLN A 444 1.94 7.81 30.17
C GLN A 444 2.29 6.88 31.33
N SER A 445 2.32 7.46 32.53
CA SER A 445 2.37 6.70 33.76
C SER A 445 1.13 5.81 33.77
N ILE A 446 1.33 4.51 33.55
CA ILE A 446 0.44 3.50 34.10
C ILE A 446 0.40 3.79 35.59
N VAL A 447 -0.77 4.16 36.09
CA VAL A 447 -1.01 4.36 37.51
C VAL A 447 -0.68 3.04 38.20
N ASP A 448 0.37 3.08 39.03
CA ASP A 448 0.73 2.02 39.96
C ASP A 448 -0.36 1.85 41.01
N ASP A 449 -1.25 0.86 40.83
CA ASP A 449 -1.85 0.17 41.96
C ASP A 449 -0.85 -0.91 42.43
N ALA A 450 0.20 -0.45 43.12
CA ALA A 450 1.15 -1.29 43.82
C ALA A 450 0.57 -1.67 45.20
N ALA A 451 -0.15 -2.79 45.25
CA ALA A 451 -0.34 -3.51 46.50
C ALA A 451 -0.12 -5.01 46.26
N THR A 452 1.06 -5.46 46.69
CA THR A 452 1.47 -6.85 46.88
C THR A 452 1.37 -7.74 45.65
N HIS A 453 2.45 -7.87 44.89
CA HIS A 453 3.00 -9.15 44.42
C HIS A 453 4.46 -8.89 44.01
N ALA A 454 5.39 -9.69 44.54
CA ALA A 454 6.80 -9.62 44.18
C ALA A 454 6.96 -9.74 42.66
N PRO A 455 7.91 -9.01 42.03
CA PRO A 455 8.18 -9.18 40.61
C PRO A 455 8.53 -10.65 40.37
N PRO A 456 7.85 -11.37 39.46
CA PRO A 456 8.36 -12.66 39.04
C PRO A 456 9.73 -12.38 38.44
N THR A 457 10.75 -13.05 38.98
CA THR A 457 12.03 -13.25 38.33
C THR A 457 11.78 -13.35 36.84
N ILE A 458 12.32 -12.40 36.06
CA ILE A 458 12.34 -12.47 34.61
C ILE A 458 12.99 -13.81 34.29
N ALA A 459 12.13 -14.79 33.99
CA ALA A 459 12.59 -16.02 33.39
C ALA A 459 13.32 -15.54 32.14
N ARG A 460 14.66 -15.71 32.14
CA ARG A 460 15.42 -15.82 30.90
C ARG A 460 14.51 -16.58 29.97
N ALA A 461 14.11 -15.97 28.86
CA ALA A 461 13.44 -16.68 27.79
C ALA A 461 14.34 -17.88 27.50
N GLU A 462 13.96 -19.04 28.05
CA GLU A 462 14.57 -20.29 27.70
C GLU A 462 14.47 -20.31 26.19
N ARG A 463 15.59 -20.54 25.52
CA ARG A 463 15.62 -20.79 24.09
C ARG A 463 14.61 -21.91 23.86
N THR A 464 13.39 -21.54 23.47
CA THR A 464 12.42 -22.50 22.97
C THR A 464 13.13 -23.14 21.79
N PRO A 465 13.46 -24.45 21.84
CA PRO A 465 13.96 -25.13 20.66
C PRO A 465 12.92 -24.87 19.57
N GLY A 466 13.36 -24.32 18.44
CA GLY A 466 12.44 -23.95 17.37
C GLY A 466 11.58 -25.16 17.02
N TRP A 467 10.29 -25.08 17.36
CA TRP A 467 9.32 -26.01 16.82
C TRP A 467 9.21 -25.68 15.33
N PRO A 468 9.50 -26.63 14.42
CA PRO A 468 9.55 -26.35 13.00
C PRO A 468 8.12 -26.41 12.47
N LEU A 469 7.43 -25.28 12.40
CA LEU A 469 6.11 -25.24 11.80
C LEU A 469 5.98 -24.06 10.83
N PHE A 470 5.90 -24.45 9.56
CA PHE A 470 5.53 -23.72 8.34
C PHE A 470 6.64 -23.05 7.52
N ASP A 471 7.58 -23.89 7.13
CA ASP A 471 7.86 -24.15 5.72
C ASP A 471 6.53 -24.37 4.95
N SER A 472 6.06 -23.36 4.23
CA SER A 472 4.68 -23.27 3.67
C SER A 472 4.37 -24.41 2.70
N VAL A 473 3.07 -24.75 2.52
CA VAL A 473 2.44 -25.79 1.66
C VAL A 473 3.34 -26.50 0.62
N LEU A 474 4.19 -25.76 -0.10
CA LEU A 474 5.28 -26.25 -0.95
C LEU A 474 6.25 -27.23 -0.27
N VAL A 475 6.78 -26.92 0.91
CA VAL A 475 7.66 -27.83 1.65
C VAL A 475 6.86 -28.93 2.35
N GLY A 476 5.64 -28.67 2.82
CA GLY A 476 4.75 -29.72 3.32
C GLY A 476 4.50 -30.85 2.30
N CYS A 477 4.30 -30.51 1.02
CA CYS A 477 4.22 -31.51 -0.05
C CYS A 477 5.54 -32.25 -0.32
N VAL A 478 6.69 -31.66 0.03
CA VAL A 478 8.03 -32.21 -0.15
C VAL A 478 8.52 -33.03 1.06
N THR A 479 8.15 -32.65 2.30
CA THR A 479 8.65 -33.24 3.55
C THR A 479 7.63 -34.10 4.30
N GLU A 480 6.31 -33.84 4.22
CA GLU A 480 5.26 -34.63 4.88
C GLU A 480 4.65 -35.75 4.02
N GLY A 481 5.27 -36.08 2.87
CA GLY A 481 5.09 -37.34 2.15
C GLY A 481 3.66 -37.89 2.05
N ARG A 482 3.00 -37.68 0.90
CA ARG A 482 1.78 -38.39 0.46
C ARG A 482 0.53 -38.27 1.36
N ARG A 483 0.53 -37.62 2.53
CA ARG A 483 -0.64 -37.63 3.45
C ARG A 483 -1.59 -36.44 3.32
N ASP A 484 -1.13 -35.26 2.89
CA ASP A 484 -2.03 -34.12 2.64
C ASP A 484 -2.79 -34.31 1.31
N PRO A 485 -4.15 -34.30 1.32
CA PRO A 485 -4.98 -34.43 0.12
C PRO A 485 -4.69 -33.41 -0.98
N MET A 486 -4.28 -32.19 -0.61
CA MET A 486 -3.98 -31.10 -1.52
C MET A 486 -2.61 -31.28 -2.22
N CYS A 487 -1.71 -32.06 -1.60
CA CYS A 487 -0.39 -32.36 -2.12
C CYS A 487 -0.36 -33.54 -3.10
N ARG A 488 -1.48 -34.27 -3.26
CA ARG A 488 -1.59 -35.33 -4.26
C ARG A 488 -2.07 -34.73 -5.58
N SER A 489 -1.16 -34.58 -6.54
CA SER A 489 -1.58 -34.44 -7.94
C SER A 489 -2.40 -35.67 -8.30
N GLY A 490 -3.66 -35.48 -8.67
CA GLY A 490 -4.54 -36.59 -8.93
C GLY A 490 -5.87 -36.16 -9.50
N GLU A 491 -6.40 -37.03 -10.33
CA GLU A 491 -7.77 -36.98 -10.80
C GLU A 491 -8.64 -37.67 -9.75
N ARG A 492 -9.71 -37.01 -9.31
CA ARG A 492 -10.70 -37.63 -8.41
C ARG A 492 -12.05 -37.67 -9.08
N ILE A 493 -12.66 -38.85 -9.08
CA ILE A 493 -14.06 -38.98 -9.47
C ILE A 493 -14.90 -38.96 -8.20
N THR A 494 -15.93 -38.14 -8.22
CA THR A 494 -16.91 -37.99 -7.16
C THR A 494 -18.25 -38.43 -7.71
N LEU A 495 -18.93 -39.30 -6.97
CA LEU A 495 -20.33 -39.65 -7.22
C LEU A 495 -21.15 -39.18 -6.03
N GLY A 496 -22.21 -38.43 -6.31
CA GLY A 496 -23.01 -37.85 -5.25
C GLY A 496 -24.45 -37.59 -5.66
N ALA A 497 -25.17 -36.99 -4.72
CA ALA A 497 -26.53 -36.53 -4.94
C ALA A 497 -26.61 -35.03 -4.71
N THR A 498 -27.43 -34.37 -5.52
CA THR A 498 -27.78 -32.97 -5.39
C THR A 498 -29.24 -32.87 -4.99
N TYR A 499 -29.49 -32.20 -3.89
CA TYR A 499 -30.81 -31.77 -3.46
C TYR A 499 -31.08 -30.37 -4.00
N SER A 500 -32.26 -30.14 -4.57
CA SER A 500 -32.69 -28.85 -5.09
C SER A 500 -33.98 -28.38 -4.42
N ASP A 501 -34.31 -27.11 -4.59
CA ASP A 501 -35.46 -26.45 -3.95
C ASP A 501 -36.82 -27.12 -4.22
N ASP A 502 -36.92 -27.97 -5.26
CA ASP A 502 -38.13 -28.73 -5.57
C ASP A 502 -38.24 -30.07 -4.81
N GLY A 503 -37.34 -30.34 -3.86
CA GLY A 503 -37.36 -31.53 -3.00
C GLY A 503 -36.79 -32.80 -3.64
N GLY A 504 -36.29 -32.74 -4.87
CA GLY A 504 -35.77 -33.90 -5.60
C GLY A 504 -34.28 -34.18 -5.32
N LEU A 505 -33.93 -35.43 -5.05
CA LEU A 505 -32.55 -35.92 -5.08
C LEU A 505 -32.16 -36.34 -6.50
N ARG A 506 -31.06 -35.80 -7.02
CA ARG A 506 -30.55 -36.11 -8.37
C ARG A 506 -29.08 -36.52 -8.34
N PRO A 507 -28.68 -37.57 -9.09
CA PRO A 507 -27.29 -37.98 -9.13
C PRO A 507 -26.43 -36.98 -9.90
N PHE A 508 -25.18 -36.83 -9.48
CA PHE A 508 -24.14 -36.17 -10.26
C PHE A 508 -22.83 -36.94 -10.21
N ALA A 509 -22.03 -36.78 -11.26
CA ALA A 509 -20.65 -37.26 -11.32
C ALA A 509 -19.72 -36.08 -11.62
N ALA A 510 -18.62 -35.97 -10.88
CA ALA A 510 -17.65 -34.89 -11.05
C ALA A 510 -16.22 -35.43 -11.10
N LEU A 511 -15.43 -34.92 -12.03
CA LEU A 511 -13.99 -35.09 -12.14
C LEU A 511 -13.30 -33.84 -11.61
N TYR A 512 -12.51 -33.98 -10.55
CA TYR A 512 -11.68 -32.91 -10.00
C TYR A 512 -10.23 -33.08 -10.49
N LEU A 513 -9.66 -32.00 -11.02
CA LEU A 513 -8.27 -31.86 -11.42
C LEU A 513 -7.59 -30.86 -10.47
N PHE A 514 -6.60 -31.34 -9.71
CA PHE A 514 -5.79 -30.53 -8.78
C PHE A 514 -4.39 -30.29 -9.39
N PRO A 515 -4.05 -29.08 -9.86
CA PRO A 515 -2.82 -28.84 -10.61
C PRO A 515 -1.64 -28.43 -9.72
N HIS A 516 -1.00 -29.34 -8.97
CA HIS A 516 0.16 -28.95 -8.16
C HIS A 516 1.37 -29.88 -8.29
N ARG A 517 2.30 -29.52 -9.18
CA ARG A 517 3.75 -29.73 -8.97
C ARG A 517 4.68 -28.91 -9.89
N ARG A 518 4.30 -28.59 -11.14
CA ARG A 518 5.29 -28.18 -12.16
C ARG A 518 5.43 -26.69 -12.48
N VAL A 519 4.55 -25.81 -12.01
CA VAL A 519 4.45 -24.44 -12.58
C VAL A 519 5.17 -23.35 -11.78
N TYR A 520 5.63 -23.65 -10.57
CA TYR A 520 6.31 -22.67 -9.71
C TYR A 520 7.82 -22.54 -9.95
N GLU A 521 8.40 -23.29 -10.90
CA GLU A 521 9.81 -23.18 -11.26
C GLU A 521 10.09 -22.19 -12.41
N GLN A 522 9.05 -21.54 -12.97
CA GLN A 522 9.22 -20.56 -14.05
C GLN A 522 8.53 -19.24 -13.72
N GLU A 523 9.22 -18.13 -14.01
CA GLU A 523 8.75 -16.75 -13.93
C GLU A 523 7.50 -16.57 -14.80
N ASN A 524 6.32 -16.71 -14.20
CA ASN A 524 5.05 -16.60 -14.89
C ASN A 524 4.31 -15.34 -14.44
N SER A 525 3.58 -14.73 -15.38
CA SER A 525 2.69 -13.60 -15.12
C SER A 525 1.67 -13.90 -14.01
N PHE A 526 1.21 -12.88 -13.27
CA PHE A 526 0.20 -13.02 -12.22
C PHE A 526 -1.05 -13.80 -12.70
N LEU A 527 -1.50 -13.58 -13.94
CA LEU A 527 -2.64 -14.30 -14.52
C LEU A 527 -2.36 -15.80 -14.68
N GLN A 528 -1.15 -16.18 -15.10
CA GLN A 528 -0.76 -17.59 -15.17
C GLN A 528 -0.68 -18.20 -13.77
N MET A 529 -0.08 -17.50 -12.80
CA MET A 529 -0.05 -17.95 -11.41
C MET A 529 -1.47 -18.16 -10.87
N PHE A 530 -2.36 -17.18 -11.07
CA PHE A 530 -3.75 -17.25 -10.66
C PHE A 530 -4.48 -18.44 -11.29
N LEU A 531 -4.41 -18.62 -12.63
CA LEU A 531 -5.05 -19.74 -13.32
C LEU A 531 -4.51 -21.10 -12.88
N HIS A 532 -3.24 -21.20 -12.51
CA HIS A 532 -2.62 -22.45 -12.05
C HIS A 532 -2.82 -22.74 -10.56
N VAL A 533 -3.29 -21.77 -9.78
CA VAL A 533 -3.75 -21.98 -8.39
C VAL A 533 -5.17 -22.54 -8.35
N LEU A 534 -5.93 -22.42 -9.44
CA LEU A 534 -7.30 -22.92 -9.51
C LEU A 534 -7.33 -24.45 -9.65
N GLY A 535 -8.06 -25.11 -8.77
CA GLY A 535 -8.55 -26.46 -9.07
C GLY A 535 -9.65 -26.38 -10.13
N TYR A 536 -9.75 -27.39 -10.98
CA TYR A 536 -10.81 -27.48 -11.98
C TYR A 536 -11.73 -28.66 -11.69
N ARG A 537 -13.04 -28.42 -11.74
CA ARG A 537 -14.06 -29.46 -11.63
C ARG A 537 -14.83 -29.54 -12.94
N PHE A 538 -14.90 -30.74 -13.50
CA PHE A 538 -15.76 -31.06 -14.64
C PHE A 538 -16.87 -31.98 -14.15
N ASP A 539 -18.12 -31.55 -14.23
CA ASP A 539 -19.23 -32.37 -13.74
C ASP A 539 -20.38 -32.53 -14.73
N VAL A 540 -20.96 -33.72 -14.68
CA VAL A 540 -22.20 -34.09 -15.37
C VAL A 540 -23.26 -34.30 -14.30
N ARG A 541 -24.33 -33.53 -14.37
CA ARG A 541 -25.43 -33.62 -13.41
C ARG A 541 -26.78 -33.58 -14.09
N ARG A 542 -27.77 -34.21 -13.46
CA ARG A 542 -29.17 -34.04 -13.84
C ARG A 542 -29.73 -32.85 -13.08
N ASP A 543 -30.12 -31.81 -13.79
CA ASP A 543 -30.76 -30.61 -13.22
C ASP A 543 -32.24 -30.59 -13.56
N ARG A 544 -33.01 -29.85 -12.77
CA ARG A 544 -34.37 -29.44 -13.12
C ARG A 544 -34.41 -27.94 -13.19
N TYR A 545 -35.03 -27.38 -14.22
CA TYR A 545 -35.25 -25.93 -14.30
C TYR A 545 -36.73 -25.65 -14.44
N VAL A 546 -37.18 -24.56 -13.82
CA VAL A 546 -38.53 -24.03 -14.01
C VAL A 546 -38.43 -22.96 -15.11
N PRO A 547 -38.93 -23.23 -16.34
CA PRO A 547 -39.02 -22.21 -17.36
C PRO A 547 -40.01 -21.14 -16.91
N PHE A 548 -39.79 -19.90 -17.31
CA PHE A 548 -40.81 -18.87 -17.21
C PHE A 548 -41.00 -18.18 -18.55
N VAL A 549 -42.22 -17.74 -18.81
CA VAL A 549 -42.54 -16.90 -19.97
C VAL A 549 -43.03 -15.57 -19.44
N ARG A 550 -42.50 -14.48 -19.97
CA ARG A 550 -42.97 -13.14 -19.65
C ARG A 550 -44.04 -12.76 -20.67
N ARG A 551 -45.30 -12.63 -20.22
CA ARG A 551 -46.44 -12.22 -21.06
C ARG A 551 -47.15 -11.07 -20.37
N ASP A 552 -47.29 -9.94 -21.06
CA ASP A 552 -48.00 -8.75 -20.56
C ASP A 552 -47.57 -8.33 -19.14
N SER A 553 -46.25 -8.26 -18.92
CA SER A 553 -45.60 -7.95 -17.63
C SER A 553 -45.72 -9.01 -16.53
N ALA A 554 -46.58 -10.02 -16.67
CA ALA A 554 -46.66 -11.16 -15.76
C ALA A 554 -45.58 -12.21 -16.07
N VAL A 555 -45.03 -12.82 -15.02
CA VAL A 555 -44.10 -13.96 -15.12
C VAL A 555 -44.92 -15.23 -14.88
N ILE A 556 -45.12 -16.03 -15.93
CA ILE A 556 -45.83 -17.31 -15.85
C ILE A 556 -44.78 -18.41 -15.80
N TYR A 557 -44.76 -19.17 -14.70
CA TYR A 557 -43.88 -20.33 -14.55
C TYR A 557 -44.50 -21.54 -15.24
N GLU A 558 -43.73 -22.21 -16.11
CA GLU A 558 -44.12 -23.48 -16.72
C GLU A 558 -43.81 -24.66 -15.78
N ALA A 559 -44.34 -25.84 -16.10
CA ALA A 559 -43.98 -27.07 -15.41
C ALA A 559 -42.45 -27.29 -15.40
N PRO A 560 -41.86 -27.68 -14.26
CA PRO A 560 -40.45 -27.97 -14.16
C PRO A 560 -40.01 -29.03 -15.18
N ARG A 561 -38.83 -28.86 -15.78
CA ARG A 561 -38.28 -29.80 -16.74
C ARG A 561 -36.94 -30.33 -16.26
N ASP A 562 -36.74 -31.64 -16.41
CA ASP A 562 -35.45 -32.28 -16.14
C ASP A 562 -34.55 -32.26 -17.38
N GLY A 563 -33.25 -32.28 -17.13
CA GLY A 563 -32.28 -32.50 -18.18
C GLY A 563 -30.85 -32.62 -17.67
N TRP A 564 -29.91 -32.73 -18.61
CA TRP A 564 -28.50 -32.98 -18.30
C TRP A 564 -27.67 -31.72 -18.50
N SER A 565 -26.74 -31.49 -17.59
CA SER A 565 -25.80 -30.40 -17.67
C SER A 565 -24.38 -30.91 -17.60
N LEU A 566 -23.52 -30.35 -18.45
CA LEU A 566 -22.07 -30.51 -18.42
C LEU A 566 -21.44 -29.17 -18.04
N ARG A 567 -20.58 -29.15 -17.02
CA ARG A 567 -20.01 -27.91 -16.47
C ARG A 567 -18.52 -28.02 -16.24
N ALA A 568 -17.83 -26.90 -16.42
CA ALA A 568 -16.47 -26.67 -15.98
C ALA A 568 -16.50 -25.58 -14.90
N SER A 569 -15.88 -25.87 -13.76
CA SER A 569 -15.94 -25.02 -12.59
C SER A 569 -14.56 -24.81 -11.99
N PRO A 570 -13.91 -23.65 -12.19
CA PRO A 570 -12.78 -23.28 -11.35
C PRO A 570 -13.23 -23.16 -9.89
N PHE A 571 -12.41 -23.67 -8.97
CA PHE A 571 -12.59 -23.48 -7.55
C PHE A 571 -11.30 -23.04 -6.86
N VAL A 572 -11.46 -22.23 -5.82
CA VAL A 572 -10.37 -21.73 -4.96
C VAL A 572 -10.65 -22.19 -3.54
N SER A 573 -9.69 -22.88 -2.92
CA SER A 573 -9.71 -23.26 -1.51
C SER A 573 -8.67 -22.44 -0.75
N PRO A 574 -9.01 -21.24 -0.25
CA PRO A 574 -8.01 -20.33 0.31
C PRO A 574 -7.44 -20.82 1.65
N ASN A 575 -8.13 -21.71 2.37
CA ASN A 575 -7.75 -22.14 3.70
C ASN A 575 -7.99 -23.63 3.95
N THR A 576 -7.15 -24.21 4.80
CA THR A 576 -7.30 -25.55 5.34
C THR A 576 -7.25 -25.48 6.85
N VAL A 577 -8.32 -25.91 7.53
CA VAL A 577 -8.39 -26.03 8.98
C VAL A 577 -8.26 -27.50 9.34
N ARG A 578 -7.23 -27.85 10.10
CA ARG A 578 -7.00 -29.21 10.58
C ARG A 578 -7.48 -29.33 12.03
N LEU A 579 -8.44 -30.21 12.27
CA LEU A 579 -9.01 -30.51 13.59
C LEU A 579 -8.46 -31.89 14.03
N GLY A 580 -7.26 -31.88 14.60
CA GLY A 580 -6.53 -33.11 14.93
C GLY A 580 -5.99 -33.85 13.70
N ASP A 581 -5.59 -35.11 13.86
CA ASP A 581 -4.93 -35.87 12.78
C ASP A 581 -5.88 -36.37 11.68
N HIS A 582 -7.18 -36.37 11.95
CA HIS A 582 -8.17 -37.13 11.18
C HIS A 582 -9.23 -36.28 10.48
N VAL A 583 -9.32 -34.99 10.80
CA VAL A 583 -10.33 -34.10 10.21
C VAL A 583 -9.65 -32.91 9.58
N VAL A 584 -9.82 -32.78 8.26
CA VAL A 584 -9.31 -31.63 7.50
C VAL A 584 -10.48 -30.96 6.81
N LEU A 585 -10.72 -29.69 7.13
CA LEU A 585 -11.79 -28.87 6.59
C LEU A 585 -11.23 -27.83 5.61
N MET A 586 -11.77 -27.80 4.40
CA MET A 586 -11.32 -26.94 3.30
C MET A 586 -12.53 -26.21 2.72
N PRO A 587 -12.84 -24.99 3.19
CA PRO A 587 -13.84 -24.15 2.53
C PRO A 587 -13.32 -23.72 1.16
N TYR A 588 -14.19 -23.76 0.15
CA TYR A 588 -13.85 -23.31 -1.19
C TYR A 588 -14.98 -22.52 -1.84
N SER A 589 -14.61 -21.60 -2.73
CA SER A 589 -15.54 -20.87 -3.60
C SER A 589 -15.49 -21.48 -5.01
N ILE A 590 -16.64 -21.55 -5.67
CA ILE A 590 -16.76 -22.18 -6.99
C ILE A 590 -17.60 -21.31 -7.93
N ALA A 591 -17.06 -21.06 -9.12
CA ALA A 591 -17.80 -20.48 -10.23
C ALA A 591 -17.94 -21.55 -11.31
N ASN A 592 -19.13 -21.69 -11.90
CA ASN A 592 -19.37 -22.71 -12.92
C ASN A 592 -19.89 -22.09 -14.22
N VAL A 593 -19.39 -22.61 -15.34
CA VAL A 593 -19.87 -22.31 -16.69
C VAL A 593 -20.04 -23.63 -17.43
N GLY A 594 -21.12 -23.76 -18.17
CA GLY A 594 -21.41 -25.00 -18.87
C GLY A 594 -22.59 -24.92 -19.82
N VAL A 595 -23.02 -26.09 -20.24
CA VAL A 595 -24.14 -26.29 -21.14
C VAL A 595 -25.16 -27.24 -20.54
N SER A 596 -26.44 -27.00 -20.83
CA SER A 596 -27.54 -27.80 -20.31
C SER A 596 -28.59 -28.09 -21.38
N THR A 597 -29.04 -29.34 -21.46
CA THR A 597 -30.17 -29.79 -22.28
C THR A 597 -31.38 -30.01 -21.38
N LEU A 598 -32.61 -29.75 -21.87
CA LEU A 598 -33.86 -29.99 -21.14
C LEU A 598 -34.83 -30.74 -22.04
N GLY A 599 -35.02 -32.03 -21.79
CA GLY A 599 -35.73 -32.92 -22.71
C GLY A 599 -35.15 -32.84 -24.14
N TRP A 600 -36.03 -32.63 -25.13
CA TRP A 600 -35.67 -32.53 -26.56
C TRP A 600 -35.28 -31.12 -27.05
N ARG A 601 -35.14 -30.13 -26.15
CA ARG A 601 -34.83 -28.74 -26.55
C ARG A 601 -33.33 -28.53 -26.79
N ARG A 602 -33.02 -27.47 -27.55
CA ARG A 602 -31.65 -27.01 -27.82
C ARG A 602 -30.85 -26.81 -26.53
N THR A 603 -29.57 -27.18 -26.61
CA THR A 603 -28.54 -26.89 -25.61
C THR A 603 -28.48 -25.39 -25.33
N GLN A 604 -28.44 -25.01 -24.05
CA GLN A 604 -28.30 -23.61 -23.63
C GLN A 604 -27.15 -23.46 -22.64
N LEU A 605 -26.60 -22.24 -22.55
CA LEU A 605 -25.60 -21.89 -21.56
C LEU A 605 -26.19 -21.91 -20.14
N ALA A 606 -25.43 -22.47 -19.21
CA ALA A 606 -25.72 -22.49 -17.79
C ALA A 606 -24.50 -22.00 -17.02
N GLY A 607 -24.73 -21.35 -15.89
CA GLY A 607 -23.65 -20.91 -15.00
C GLY A 607 -24.15 -20.58 -13.60
N GLY A 608 -23.22 -20.43 -12.68
CA GLY A 608 -23.57 -20.24 -11.28
C GLY A 608 -22.38 -19.93 -10.38
N LEU A 609 -22.71 -19.50 -9.17
CA LEU A 609 -21.76 -19.19 -8.11
C LEU A 609 -22.16 -19.97 -6.86
N GLY A 610 -21.18 -20.44 -6.11
CA GLY A 610 -21.42 -21.19 -4.89
C GLY A 610 -20.20 -21.24 -3.99
N GLY A 611 -20.40 -21.89 -2.85
CA GLY A 611 -19.35 -22.22 -1.91
C GLY A 611 -19.56 -23.63 -1.38
N GLY A 612 -18.48 -24.26 -0.95
CA GLY A 612 -18.53 -25.60 -0.39
C GLY A 612 -17.51 -25.80 0.71
N LEU A 613 -17.64 -26.94 1.36
CA LEU A 613 -16.74 -27.46 2.35
C LEU A 613 -16.32 -28.86 1.90
N HIS A 614 -15.01 -29.05 1.76
CA HIS A 614 -14.42 -30.35 1.61
C HIS A 614 -13.88 -30.80 2.98
N ALA A 615 -14.36 -31.94 3.45
CA ALA A 615 -14.00 -32.52 4.73
C ALA A 615 -13.35 -33.89 4.51
N GLN A 616 -12.06 -34.02 4.80
CA GLN A 616 -11.46 -35.35 4.91
C GLN A 616 -11.75 -35.88 6.31
N LEU A 617 -12.50 -36.98 6.38
CA LEU A 617 -12.83 -37.68 7.62
C LEU A 617 -12.14 -39.04 7.59
N TRP A 618 -11.05 -39.17 8.35
CA TRP A 618 -10.16 -40.34 8.37
C TRP A 618 -9.54 -40.65 6.99
N TYR A 619 -10.21 -41.49 6.20
CA TYR A 619 -9.79 -41.93 4.86
C TYR A 619 -10.87 -41.67 3.80
N THR A 620 -11.98 -41.05 4.18
CA THR A 620 -13.08 -40.73 3.28
C THR A 620 -13.16 -39.22 3.13
N ASP A 621 -13.09 -38.76 1.90
CA ASP A 621 -13.30 -37.37 1.60
C ASP A 621 -14.79 -37.15 1.36
N VAL A 622 -15.38 -36.20 2.09
CA VAL A 622 -16.77 -35.78 1.97
C VAL A 622 -16.80 -34.36 1.44
N LEU A 623 -17.69 -34.10 0.49
CA LEU A 623 -17.90 -32.78 -0.08
C LEU A 623 -19.35 -32.35 0.16
N ALA A 624 -19.51 -31.14 0.69
CA ALA A 624 -20.80 -30.48 0.85
C ALA A 624 -20.74 -29.12 0.14
N GLU A 625 -21.64 -28.85 -0.79
CA GLU A 625 -21.59 -27.65 -1.62
C GLU A 625 -22.97 -27.04 -1.81
N ALA A 626 -23.06 -25.71 -1.66
CA ALA A 626 -24.24 -24.93 -2.01
C ALA A 626 -23.94 -24.05 -3.24
N GLN A 627 -24.74 -24.18 -4.30
CA GLN A 627 -24.60 -23.37 -5.51
C GLN A 627 -25.92 -22.72 -5.89
N ARG A 628 -25.85 -21.48 -6.38
CA ARG A 628 -26.95 -20.81 -7.09
C ARG A 628 -26.71 -20.91 -8.59
N LEU A 629 -27.62 -21.58 -9.29
CA LEU A 629 -27.49 -21.94 -10.69
C LEU A 629 -28.48 -21.18 -11.54
N SER A 630 -28.02 -20.70 -12.68
CA SER A 630 -28.77 -19.88 -13.63
C SER A 630 -28.59 -20.46 -15.04
N ARG A 631 -29.59 -20.24 -15.89
CA ARG A 631 -29.57 -20.72 -17.28
C ARG A 631 -30.08 -19.64 -18.22
N ALA A 632 -29.45 -19.51 -19.38
CA ALA A 632 -29.88 -18.59 -20.42
C ALA A 632 -31.23 -19.03 -21.02
N GLY A 633 -32.09 -18.05 -21.36
CA GLY A 633 -33.35 -18.30 -22.09
C GLY A 633 -34.60 -18.42 -21.21
N HIS A 634 -34.80 -17.47 -20.29
CA HIS A 634 -35.98 -17.36 -19.40
C HIS A 634 -36.19 -18.57 -18.46
N TYR A 635 -35.16 -18.91 -17.70
CA TYR A 635 -35.25 -19.89 -16.61
C TYR A 635 -34.94 -19.23 -15.27
N GLY A 636 -35.63 -19.64 -14.22
CA GLY A 636 -35.35 -19.17 -12.86
C GLY A 636 -33.96 -19.64 -12.37
N SER A 637 -33.39 -18.91 -11.41
CA SER A 637 -32.23 -19.41 -10.66
C SER A 637 -32.68 -20.41 -9.60
N GLN A 638 -31.91 -21.47 -9.37
CA GLN A 638 -32.19 -22.47 -8.32
C GLN A 638 -31.01 -22.64 -7.38
N TRP A 639 -31.29 -22.95 -6.11
CA TRP A 639 -30.26 -23.42 -5.19
C TRP A 639 -30.13 -24.94 -5.25
N THR A 640 -28.88 -25.39 -5.15
CA THR A 640 -28.54 -26.81 -5.09
C THR A 640 -27.59 -27.07 -3.94
N LEU A 641 -27.90 -28.09 -3.13
CA LEU A 641 -27.03 -28.64 -2.10
C LEU A 641 -26.51 -30.00 -2.57
N SER A 642 -25.22 -30.10 -2.86
CA SER A 642 -24.57 -31.33 -3.30
C SER A 642 -23.82 -31.98 -2.13
N LEU A 643 -24.06 -33.27 -1.93
CA LEU A 643 -23.32 -34.11 -1.00
C LEU A 643 -22.68 -35.27 -1.76
N ALA A 644 -21.40 -35.51 -1.53
CA ALA A 644 -20.70 -36.62 -2.16
C ALA A 644 -19.55 -37.17 -1.34
N ALA A 645 -19.21 -38.43 -1.60
CA ALA A 645 -17.98 -39.06 -1.14
C ALA A 645 -17.01 -39.14 -2.33
N LEU A 646 -15.73 -38.78 -2.14
CA LEU A 646 -14.73 -38.99 -3.18
C LEU A 646 -14.12 -40.38 -3.06
N ALA A 647 -14.06 -41.07 -4.19
CA ALA A 647 -13.30 -42.30 -4.32
C ALA A 647 -12.02 -41.99 -5.11
N PRO A 648 -10.83 -42.40 -4.63
CA PRO A 648 -9.62 -42.30 -5.44
C PRO A 648 -9.78 -43.17 -6.69
N ILE A 649 -9.45 -42.63 -7.87
CA ILE A 649 -9.38 -43.44 -9.08
C ILE A 649 -8.17 -44.37 -8.94
N PRO A 650 -8.31 -45.69 -9.07
CA PRO A 650 -7.16 -46.58 -9.16
C PRO A 650 -6.43 -46.27 -10.48
N GLY A 651 -5.40 -45.43 -10.42
CA GLY A 651 -4.60 -45.13 -11.60
C GLY A 651 -3.82 -46.37 -12.06
N PRO A 652 -3.56 -46.52 -13.38
CA PRO A 652 -2.70 -47.60 -13.91
C PRO A 652 -1.25 -47.54 -13.39
N TRP A 653 -0.87 -46.46 -12.71
CA TRP A 653 0.44 -46.23 -12.09
C TRP A 653 0.48 -46.54 -10.59
N GLY A 654 -0.61 -47.07 -10.01
CA GLY A 654 -0.75 -47.35 -8.57
C GLY A 654 -0.12 -48.65 -8.05
N ARG A 655 0.76 -49.31 -8.80
CA ARG A 655 1.64 -50.37 -8.26
C ARG A 655 3.06 -49.83 -8.09
N ARG A 656 3.30 -49.14 -6.96
CA ARG A 656 4.55 -49.18 -6.14
C ARG A 656 4.46 -48.22 -4.95
#